data_AF-A0A017HDZ1-F1
#
_entry.id   AF-A0A017HDZ1-F1
#
_cell.length_a   1.000
_cell.length_b   1.000
_cell.length_c   1.000
_cell.angle_alpha   90.00
_cell.angle_beta   90.00
_cell.angle_gamma   90.00
#
_symmetry.space_group_name_H-M   'P 1'
#
loop_
_entity.id
_entity.type
_entity.pdbx_description
1 polymer ?
#
loop_
_entity_poly.entity_id
_entity_poly.type
_entity_poly.pdbx_seq_one_letter_code
_entity_poly.pdbx_strand_id
1 'polypeptide(L)'
;MRIACIGGGPAGLYFAISAKLRDPAHEIVVIERNRADDTFGWGVVLSDETLDNLAANDAVSAAAIRAHFAYWDDVAVVKDGTRITSTGHGFCGIGRKRLLLLLQERARDLGVELRFEAEVGSAAEYAADYDLVVAADGLNSRTRTEFEEVFRPEIDRRRCHFTWLGTTQTFADAFTFIFERTRHGWVWAHAYQFEPGTATFIVECAPETYEAWGFDAMSQEDSIAVCEEIFRDHLGGHPLMTNARHIRGSAWINFPRVLCERWYSDNIVLLGDAAATAHFSIGSGTKLALESAIALADEITAAPDLTTAFESYEEARRVEVLRLQSAARNSMEWFEEVGRYLDLDPVQFNYSLLTRSQRISHENLRLRDPDWLQDAERWFQARAGLPDDAPVRAPMFAPYRMRGLELKNRVVVSPMAQYKAVDGAPTDWHLVHLGERAKGGAGLVYTEMTCVSAQGRITPGCPGLYAPEHETAWKRIVDFVHAETQAKFCCQIGHSGRKGSTQLGWEEMDAPLKAGNWETISASPIPWSDNNPAPREMTRGDMEEVTAQFVAATEMAERAGFDMIELHAAHGYLVSSFISPTSNRRTDDYGGSLENRLRWPLEVFRAMRAAWPENKPMSVRISANDWVGADGVTPDEAVEIARAFAQAGADLIDVSAGQTSVEAKPVYGRMFQTPFSDRIRNEAGLATMAVGNIYEADHVNSILMAGRADLVAIARPHLADPYWTLHTATQIGDRAEHWPDPYLAGRDQAWRLADKADQTVGPV
;
A
#
# COMPACT_ATOMS: atom_id res chain seq x y z
N MET A 1 -7.25 26.30 -36.07
CA MET A 1 -7.68 24.91 -36.33
C MET A 1 -9.19 24.80 -36.16
N ARG A 2 -9.82 23.88 -36.89
CA ARG A 2 -11.19 23.40 -36.66
C ARG A 2 -11.11 22.22 -35.70
N ILE A 3 -11.71 22.33 -34.52
CA ILE A 3 -11.59 21.36 -33.44
C ILE A 3 -12.96 20.84 -33.02
N ALA A 4 -13.14 19.52 -33.00
CA ALA A 4 -14.33 18.87 -32.47
C ALA A 4 -14.03 18.24 -31.10
N CYS A 5 -14.71 18.71 -30.06
CA CYS A 5 -14.66 18.13 -28.73
C CYS A 5 -15.90 17.24 -28.54
N ILE A 6 -15.68 15.93 -28.48
CA ILE A 6 -16.75 14.96 -28.23
C ILE A 6 -16.88 14.79 -26.72
N GLY A 7 -17.98 15.26 -26.14
CA GLY A 7 -18.26 15.22 -24.70
C GLY A 7 -18.28 16.61 -24.06
N GLY A 8 -19.40 16.95 -23.40
CA GLY A 8 -19.66 18.21 -22.71
C GLY A 8 -19.35 18.18 -21.21
N GLY A 9 -18.52 17.24 -20.76
CA GLY A 9 -18.05 17.17 -19.38
C GLY A 9 -16.94 18.19 -19.06
N PRO A 10 -16.40 18.20 -17.83
CA PRO A 10 -15.38 19.15 -17.41
C PRO A 10 -14.14 19.14 -18.31
N ALA A 11 -13.70 17.97 -18.78
CA ALA A 11 -12.51 17.84 -19.62
C ALA A 11 -12.69 18.52 -20.99
N GLY A 12 -13.76 18.19 -21.72
CA GLY A 12 -14.03 18.73 -23.05
C GLY A 12 -14.33 20.23 -23.03
N LEU A 13 -15.17 20.69 -22.10
CA LEU A 13 -15.47 22.12 -21.93
C LEU A 13 -14.22 22.91 -21.58
N TYR A 14 -13.41 22.43 -20.64
CA TYR A 14 -12.24 23.17 -20.20
C TYR A 14 -11.10 23.16 -21.23
N PHE A 15 -10.95 22.07 -22.00
CA PHE A 15 -10.03 22.07 -23.14
C PHE A 15 -10.45 23.12 -24.18
N ALA A 16 -11.74 23.21 -24.52
CA ALA A 16 -12.24 24.19 -25.48
C ALA A 16 -11.96 25.64 -25.02
N ILE A 17 -12.18 25.93 -23.73
CA ILE A 17 -11.81 27.21 -23.11
C ILE A 17 -10.30 27.46 -23.24
N SER A 18 -9.50 26.49 -22.80
CA SER A 18 -8.04 26.55 -22.75
C SER A 18 -7.43 26.79 -24.14
N ALA A 19 -7.94 26.10 -25.16
CA ALA A 19 -7.51 26.24 -26.54
C ALA A 19 -7.90 27.61 -27.13
N LYS A 20 -9.12 28.12 -26.85
CA LYS A 20 -9.55 29.47 -27.26
C LYS A 20 -8.70 30.59 -26.65
N LEU A 21 -8.23 30.41 -25.42
CA LEU A 21 -7.38 31.39 -24.74
C LEU A 21 -5.98 31.48 -25.36
N ARG A 22 -5.48 30.38 -25.93
CA ARG A 22 -4.19 30.31 -26.62
C ARG A 22 -4.26 30.83 -28.05
N ASP A 23 -5.32 30.45 -28.78
CA ASP A 23 -5.61 30.98 -30.11
C ASP A 23 -7.12 31.23 -30.33
N PRO A 24 -7.56 32.50 -30.28
CA PRO A 24 -8.95 32.87 -30.51
C PRO A 24 -9.48 32.49 -31.91
N ALA A 25 -8.59 32.30 -32.89
CA ALA A 25 -8.94 31.94 -34.26
C ALA A 25 -9.34 30.47 -34.42
N HIS A 26 -9.18 29.63 -33.39
CA HIS A 26 -9.68 28.26 -33.44
C HIS A 26 -11.21 28.22 -33.55
N GLU A 27 -11.73 27.41 -34.47
CA GLU A 27 -13.16 27.12 -34.60
C GLU A 27 -13.45 25.84 -33.80
N ILE A 28 -14.04 25.98 -32.62
CA ILE A 28 -14.23 24.85 -31.69
C ILE A 28 -15.71 24.56 -31.52
N VAL A 29 -16.10 23.30 -31.70
CA VAL A 29 -17.43 22.78 -31.36
C VAL A 29 -17.33 21.74 -30.25
N VAL A 30 -18.17 21.85 -29.23
CA VAL A 30 -18.36 20.82 -28.20
C VAL A 30 -19.69 20.14 -28.44
N ILE A 31 -19.69 18.82 -28.55
CA ILE A 31 -20.86 18.00 -28.88
C ILE A 31 -21.18 17.08 -27.70
N GLU A 32 -22.39 17.16 -27.17
CA GLU A 32 -22.86 16.37 -26.03
C GLU A 32 -24.23 15.76 -26.32
N ARG A 33 -24.37 14.47 -26.05
CA ARG A 33 -25.60 13.71 -26.29
C ARG A 33 -26.70 14.04 -25.28
N ASN A 34 -26.31 14.43 -24.06
CA ASN A 34 -27.22 14.72 -22.97
C ASN A 34 -27.62 16.21 -22.94
N ARG A 35 -28.57 16.56 -22.06
CA ARG A 35 -28.93 17.95 -21.83
C ARG A 35 -27.79 18.69 -21.13
N ALA A 36 -27.76 20.01 -21.29
CA ALA A 36 -26.72 20.87 -20.73
C ALA A 36 -26.56 20.77 -19.19
N ASP A 37 -27.60 20.34 -18.48
CA ASP A 37 -27.61 20.22 -17.03
C ASP A 37 -27.79 18.78 -16.51
N ASP A 38 -27.77 17.79 -17.40
CA ASP A 38 -27.79 16.38 -17.04
C ASP A 38 -26.44 15.97 -16.46
N THR A 39 -26.44 15.56 -15.19
CA THR A 39 -25.24 15.13 -14.48
C THR A 39 -25.47 13.84 -13.74
N PHE A 40 -24.45 12.98 -13.73
CA PHE A 40 -24.35 11.87 -12.80
C PHE A 40 -23.51 12.29 -11.60
N GLY A 41 -24.05 12.17 -10.38
CA GLY A 41 -23.42 12.60 -9.15
C GLY A 41 -23.64 14.09 -8.81
N TRP A 42 -23.27 14.48 -7.59
CA TRP A 42 -23.66 15.76 -6.99
C TRP A 42 -22.48 16.72 -6.86
N GLY A 43 -21.72 16.67 -5.77
CA GLY A 43 -20.57 17.53 -5.53
C GLY A 43 -19.28 17.02 -6.16
N VAL A 44 -18.34 17.93 -6.45
CA VAL A 44 -16.94 17.58 -6.75
C VAL A 44 -16.03 18.33 -5.81
N VAL A 45 -14.97 17.66 -5.36
CA VAL A 45 -13.95 18.23 -4.48
C VAL A 45 -12.77 18.68 -5.32
N LEU A 46 -12.22 19.86 -5.05
CA LEU A 46 -11.01 20.37 -5.67
C LEU A 46 -10.00 20.76 -4.58
N SER A 47 -8.71 20.73 -4.93
CA SER A 47 -7.63 21.22 -4.05
C SER A 47 -7.25 22.65 -4.43
N ASP A 48 -6.75 23.43 -3.47
CA ASP A 48 -6.27 24.80 -3.73
C ASP A 48 -5.23 24.87 -4.86
N GLU A 49 -4.30 23.91 -4.91
CA GLU A 49 -3.33 23.76 -6.00
C GLU A 49 -4.01 23.69 -7.38
N THR A 50 -5.11 22.93 -7.49
CA THR A 50 -5.87 22.85 -8.75
C THR A 50 -6.44 24.20 -9.11
N LEU A 51 -6.93 24.96 -8.13
CA LEU A 51 -7.49 26.28 -8.38
C LEU A 51 -6.44 27.30 -8.79
N ASP A 52 -5.21 27.17 -8.30
CA ASP A 52 -4.08 28.01 -8.70
C ASP A 52 -3.67 27.68 -10.14
N ASN A 53 -3.64 26.39 -10.50
CA ASN A 53 -3.45 25.95 -11.88
C ASN A 53 -4.56 26.48 -12.81
N LEU A 54 -5.82 26.42 -12.38
CA LEU A 54 -6.95 27.00 -13.12
C LEU A 54 -6.81 28.51 -13.25
N ALA A 55 -6.35 29.22 -12.20
CA ALA A 55 -6.19 30.67 -12.24
C ALA A 55 -5.05 31.11 -13.17
N ALA A 56 -3.97 30.34 -13.23
CA ALA A 56 -2.88 30.56 -14.17
C ALA A 56 -3.31 30.38 -15.63
N ASN A 57 -4.22 29.43 -15.90
CA ASN A 57 -4.74 29.16 -17.24
C ASN A 57 -5.90 30.09 -17.65
N ASP A 58 -6.91 30.24 -16.80
CA ASP A 58 -8.08 31.09 -16.99
C ASP A 58 -8.57 31.68 -15.66
N ALA A 59 -8.05 32.86 -15.32
CA ALA A 59 -8.43 33.59 -14.11
C ALA A 59 -9.94 33.87 -14.00
N VAL A 60 -10.66 33.98 -15.13
CA VAL A 60 -12.11 34.23 -15.13
C VAL A 60 -12.88 33.00 -14.68
N SER A 61 -12.60 31.82 -15.27
CA SER A 61 -13.17 30.55 -14.80
C SER A 61 -12.82 30.30 -13.35
N ALA A 62 -11.57 30.48 -12.96
CA ALA A 62 -11.13 30.23 -11.59
C ALA A 62 -11.86 31.12 -10.57
N ALA A 63 -12.02 32.41 -10.85
CA ALA A 63 -12.77 33.33 -10.00
C ALA A 63 -14.27 32.95 -9.90
N ALA A 64 -14.90 32.62 -11.03
CA ALA A 64 -16.30 32.23 -11.07
C ALA A 64 -16.56 30.91 -10.32
N ILE A 65 -15.68 29.92 -10.48
CA ILE A 65 -15.74 28.64 -9.76
C ILE A 65 -15.52 28.89 -8.25
N ARG A 66 -14.50 29.67 -7.87
CA ARG A 66 -14.19 29.98 -6.46
C ARG A 66 -15.34 30.66 -5.73
N ALA A 67 -16.12 31.50 -6.41
CA ALA A 67 -17.28 32.18 -5.81
C ALA A 67 -18.42 31.24 -5.38
N HIS A 68 -18.37 29.97 -5.77
CA HIS A 68 -19.40 28.97 -5.50
C HIS A 68 -18.92 27.80 -4.63
N PHE A 69 -17.72 27.87 -4.06
CA PHE A 69 -17.23 26.79 -3.18
C PHE A 69 -17.88 26.81 -1.79
N ALA A 70 -18.21 25.60 -1.32
CA ALA A 70 -18.26 25.28 0.09
C ALA A 70 -16.85 24.88 0.53
N TYR A 71 -16.40 25.39 1.69
CA TYR A 71 -15.11 25.04 2.28
C TYR A 71 -15.34 24.33 3.60
N TRP A 72 -14.54 23.30 3.85
CA TRP A 72 -14.48 22.60 5.12
C TRP A 72 -13.07 22.09 5.34
N ASP A 73 -12.69 21.92 6.59
CA ASP A 73 -11.32 21.52 6.96
C ASP A 73 -11.26 20.11 7.56
N ASP A 74 -12.36 19.69 8.18
CA ASP A 74 -12.38 18.48 9.00
C ASP A 74 -12.75 17.22 8.19
N VAL A 75 -12.21 16.10 8.63
CA VAL A 75 -12.65 14.74 8.27
C VAL A 75 -13.18 14.06 9.53
N ALA A 76 -14.44 13.63 9.48
CA ALA A 76 -15.08 12.87 10.55
C ALA A 76 -15.27 11.41 10.12
N VAL A 77 -15.03 10.48 11.04
CA VAL A 77 -15.37 9.06 10.86
C VAL A 77 -16.34 8.66 11.96
N VAL A 78 -17.48 8.12 11.55
CA VAL A 78 -18.52 7.61 12.43
C VAL A 78 -18.59 6.10 12.30
N LYS A 79 -18.36 5.39 13.40
CA LYS A 79 -18.43 3.92 13.49
C LYS A 79 -18.81 3.50 14.90
N ASP A 80 -19.73 2.54 15.03
CA ASP A 80 -20.20 2.02 16.31
C ASP A 80 -20.65 3.13 17.29
N GLY A 81 -21.38 4.13 16.77
CA GLY A 81 -21.85 5.29 17.53
C GLY A 81 -20.75 6.27 17.98
N THR A 82 -19.49 6.03 17.63
CA THR A 82 -18.36 6.90 17.94
C THR A 82 -18.04 7.78 16.74
N ARG A 83 -17.94 9.11 16.96
CA ARG A 83 -17.47 10.08 15.96
C ARG A 83 -16.08 10.57 16.34
N ILE A 84 -15.09 10.35 15.49
CA ILE A 84 -13.73 10.89 15.64
C ILE A 84 -13.48 11.86 14.49
N THR A 85 -13.06 13.07 14.81
CA THR A 85 -12.78 14.14 13.84
C THR A 85 -11.30 14.48 13.87
N SER A 86 -10.69 14.61 12.68
CA SER A 86 -9.37 15.20 12.49
C SER A 86 -9.51 16.45 11.60
N THR A 87 -8.78 17.50 11.92
CA THR A 87 -8.80 18.83 11.28
C THR A 87 -7.56 19.05 10.38
N GLY A 88 -7.41 20.22 9.77
CA GLY A 88 -6.26 20.60 8.94
C GLY A 88 -6.14 19.85 7.61
N HIS A 89 -7.23 19.26 7.10
CA HIS A 89 -7.19 18.55 5.82
C HIS A 89 -7.38 19.47 4.62
N GLY A 90 -8.18 20.53 4.79
CA GLY A 90 -8.47 21.56 3.80
C GLY A 90 -9.13 21.04 2.52
N PHE A 91 -10.44 21.25 2.38
CA PHE A 91 -11.19 20.88 1.20
C PHE A 91 -12.09 22.02 0.71
N CYS A 92 -12.32 22.04 -0.61
CA CYS A 92 -13.38 22.83 -1.20
C CYS A 92 -14.22 21.98 -2.16
N GLY A 93 -15.52 22.25 -2.19
CA GLY A 93 -16.49 21.51 -2.99
C GLY A 93 -17.42 22.43 -3.75
N ILE A 94 -17.75 22.05 -4.98
CA ILE A 94 -18.74 22.74 -5.83
C ILE A 94 -19.73 21.72 -6.39
N GLY A 95 -20.99 22.12 -6.59
CA GLY A 95 -21.96 21.31 -7.31
C GLY A 95 -21.51 21.04 -8.74
N ARG A 96 -21.48 19.77 -9.16
CA ARG A 96 -21.07 19.35 -10.51
C ARG A 96 -21.89 20.03 -11.59
N LYS A 97 -23.22 20.12 -11.40
CA LYS A 97 -24.11 20.88 -12.29
C LYS A 97 -23.71 22.35 -12.38
N ARG A 98 -23.42 22.99 -11.23
CA ARG A 98 -22.98 24.39 -11.19
C ARG A 98 -21.65 24.59 -11.93
N LEU A 99 -20.67 23.71 -11.69
CA LEU A 99 -19.39 23.73 -12.39
C LEU A 99 -19.57 23.68 -13.91
N LEU A 100 -20.37 22.74 -14.42
CA LEU A 100 -20.62 22.63 -15.86
C LEU A 100 -21.27 23.89 -16.43
N LEU A 101 -22.26 24.46 -15.75
CA LEU A 101 -22.91 25.69 -16.22
C LEU A 101 -21.93 26.87 -16.32
N LEU A 102 -21.03 27.02 -15.35
CA LEU A 102 -19.99 28.07 -15.36
C LEU A 102 -19.01 27.87 -16.53
N LEU A 103 -18.58 26.62 -16.76
CA LEU A 103 -17.71 26.30 -17.89
C LEU A 103 -18.41 26.51 -19.23
N GLN A 104 -19.70 26.18 -19.33
CA GLN A 104 -20.47 26.43 -20.55
C GLN A 104 -20.66 27.91 -20.82
N GLU A 105 -20.94 28.72 -19.80
CA GLU A 105 -21.01 30.18 -19.92
C GLU A 105 -19.68 30.73 -20.43
N ARG A 106 -18.56 30.34 -19.80
CA ARG A 106 -17.23 30.76 -20.22
C ARG A 106 -16.89 30.34 -21.65
N ALA A 107 -17.24 29.11 -22.03
CA ALA A 107 -17.00 28.62 -23.39
C ALA A 107 -17.78 29.44 -24.44
N ARG A 108 -19.03 29.82 -24.14
CA ARG A 108 -19.83 30.70 -25.02
C ARG A 108 -19.22 32.10 -25.12
N ASP A 109 -18.74 32.67 -24.01
CA ASP A 109 -18.08 33.99 -24.02
C ASP A 109 -16.83 34.03 -24.91
N LEU A 110 -16.13 32.89 -25.04
CA LEU A 110 -14.96 32.73 -25.89
C LEU A 110 -15.31 32.30 -27.34
N GLY A 111 -16.60 32.21 -27.67
CA GLY A 111 -17.08 31.86 -29.01
C GLY A 111 -16.91 30.38 -29.36
N VAL A 112 -16.96 29.49 -28.36
CA VAL A 112 -17.08 28.03 -28.59
C VAL A 112 -18.53 27.70 -28.93
N GLU A 113 -18.74 26.90 -29.97
CA GLU A 113 -20.07 26.39 -30.33
C GLU A 113 -20.42 25.19 -29.43
N LEU A 114 -21.53 25.26 -28.70
CA LEU A 114 -21.99 24.15 -27.84
C LEU A 114 -23.26 23.49 -28.43
N ARG A 115 -23.18 22.20 -28.74
CA ARG A 115 -24.28 21.38 -29.28
C ARG A 115 -24.68 20.30 -28.27
N PHE A 116 -25.73 20.56 -27.50
CA PHE A 116 -26.33 19.60 -26.56
C PHE A 116 -27.48 18.83 -27.21
N GLU A 117 -27.89 17.71 -26.61
CA GLU A 117 -28.92 16.81 -27.14
C GLU A 117 -28.64 16.37 -28.59
N ALA A 118 -27.36 16.28 -28.92
CA ALA A 118 -26.87 15.93 -30.25
C ALA A 118 -26.23 14.54 -30.19
N GLU A 119 -26.81 13.58 -30.90
CA GLU A 119 -26.18 12.27 -31.08
C GLU A 119 -24.80 12.43 -31.73
N VAL A 120 -23.81 11.79 -31.12
CA VAL A 120 -22.43 11.83 -31.59
C VAL A 120 -22.23 10.68 -32.58
N GLY A 121 -21.77 11.02 -33.78
CA GLY A 121 -21.34 10.06 -34.81
C GLY A 121 -20.05 9.31 -34.46
N SER A 122 -19.46 8.62 -35.43
CA SER A 122 -18.15 7.96 -35.24
C SER A 122 -17.04 9.01 -35.13
N ALA A 123 -16.04 8.78 -34.29
CA ALA A 123 -14.92 9.71 -34.16
C ALA A 123 -14.09 9.78 -35.46
N ALA A 124 -14.06 8.71 -36.27
CA ALA A 124 -13.46 8.72 -37.60
C ALA A 124 -14.17 9.68 -38.57
N GLU A 125 -15.50 9.82 -38.48
CA GLU A 125 -16.27 10.77 -39.31
C GLU A 125 -15.87 12.22 -38.98
N TYR A 126 -15.76 12.56 -37.70
CA TYR A 126 -15.27 13.88 -37.28
C TYR A 126 -13.80 14.10 -37.65
N ALA A 127 -12.97 13.07 -37.57
CA ALA A 127 -11.55 13.15 -37.92
C ALA A 127 -11.32 13.52 -39.39
N ALA A 128 -12.27 13.23 -40.28
CA ALA A 128 -12.21 13.63 -41.69
C ALA A 128 -12.55 15.11 -41.91
N ASP A 129 -13.40 15.68 -41.06
CA ASP A 129 -13.96 17.04 -41.23
C ASP A 129 -13.28 18.10 -40.37
N TYR A 130 -12.52 17.71 -39.34
CA TYR A 130 -11.87 18.59 -38.37
C TYR A 130 -10.35 18.36 -38.34
N ASP A 131 -9.60 19.41 -38.04
CA ASP A 131 -8.14 19.32 -37.90
C ASP A 131 -7.76 18.51 -36.66
N LEU A 132 -8.60 18.55 -35.62
CA LEU A 132 -8.39 17.88 -34.33
C LEU A 132 -9.72 17.37 -33.76
N VAL A 133 -9.73 16.13 -33.29
CA VAL A 133 -10.84 15.54 -32.53
C VAL A 133 -10.37 15.22 -31.11
N VAL A 134 -10.98 15.89 -30.12
CA VAL A 134 -10.74 15.60 -28.70
C VAL A 134 -11.89 14.74 -28.18
N ALA A 135 -11.58 13.48 -27.89
CA ALA A 135 -12.51 12.52 -27.32
C ALA A 135 -12.53 12.62 -25.79
N ALA A 136 -13.45 13.43 -25.28
CA ALA A 136 -13.74 13.65 -23.87
C ALA A 136 -15.10 13.04 -23.46
N ASP A 137 -15.52 11.96 -24.14
CA ASP A 137 -16.83 11.32 -24.02
C ASP A 137 -16.96 10.37 -22.82
N GLY A 138 -15.98 10.47 -21.91
CA GLY A 138 -16.04 9.99 -20.54
C GLY A 138 -15.87 8.49 -20.40
N LEU A 139 -16.37 7.97 -19.28
CA LEU A 139 -16.11 6.61 -18.84
C LEU A 139 -16.59 5.54 -19.84
N ASN A 140 -17.76 5.75 -20.45
CA ASN A 140 -18.34 4.88 -21.48
C ASN A 140 -17.99 5.38 -22.90
N SER A 141 -16.75 5.85 -23.09
CA SER A 141 -16.26 6.41 -24.35
C SER A 141 -16.51 5.46 -25.53
N ARG A 142 -17.30 5.92 -26.51
CA ARG A 142 -17.51 5.21 -27.77
C ARG A 142 -16.28 5.32 -28.66
N THR A 143 -15.60 6.46 -28.61
CA THR A 143 -14.35 6.68 -29.37
C THR A 143 -13.27 5.69 -28.94
N ARG A 144 -13.11 5.47 -27.63
CA ARG A 144 -12.15 4.49 -27.11
C ARG A 144 -12.44 3.08 -27.62
N THR A 145 -13.72 2.68 -27.66
CA THR A 145 -14.14 1.38 -28.18
C THR A 145 -13.95 1.29 -29.70
N GLU A 146 -14.23 2.36 -30.44
CA GLU A 146 -14.05 2.39 -31.90
C GLU A 146 -12.59 2.16 -32.33
N PHE A 147 -11.63 2.67 -31.56
CA PHE A 147 -10.20 2.55 -31.83
C PHE A 147 -9.48 1.67 -30.78
N GLU A 148 -10.14 0.62 -30.29
CA GLU A 148 -9.61 -0.23 -29.21
C GLU A 148 -8.27 -0.88 -29.55
N GLU A 149 -8.04 -1.24 -30.81
CA GLU A 149 -6.78 -1.82 -31.30
C GLU A 149 -5.59 -0.85 -31.20
N VAL A 150 -5.87 0.46 -31.25
CA VAL A 150 -4.85 1.53 -31.13
C VAL A 150 -4.67 1.93 -29.68
N PHE A 151 -5.77 2.25 -28.98
CA PHE A 151 -5.71 2.75 -27.60
C PHE A 151 -5.39 1.66 -26.58
N ARG A 152 -5.72 0.40 -26.89
CA ARG A 152 -5.54 -0.79 -26.04
C ARG A 152 -5.99 -0.54 -24.61
N PRO A 153 -7.31 -0.35 -24.39
CA PRO A 153 -7.83 -0.03 -23.08
C PRO A 153 -7.84 -1.27 -22.17
N GLU A 154 -7.23 -1.15 -21.00
CA GLU A 154 -7.43 -2.05 -19.87
C GLU A 154 -8.61 -1.53 -19.05
N ILE A 155 -9.72 -2.27 -19.04
CA ILE A 155 -10.92 -1.93 -18.26
C ILE A 155 -11.13 -3.01 -17.20
N ASP A 156 -10.98 -2.61 -15.95
CA ASP A 156 -11.13 -3.48 -14.78
C ASP A 156 -12.32 -3.03 -13.92
N ARG A 157 -13.35 -3.88 -13.83
CA ARG A 157 -14.55 -3.62 -13.02
C ARG A 157 -14.25 -3.95 -11.57
N ARG A 158 -14.28 -2.92 -10.74
CA ARG A 158 -13.93 -2.99 -9.32
C ARG A 158 -15.05 -3.59 -8.48
N ARG A 159 -14.68 -4.05 -7.29
CA ARG A 159 -15.46 -5.05 -6.55
C ARG A 159 -16.68 -4.43 -5.85
N CYS A 160 -16.49 -3.30 -5.17
CA CYS A 160 -17.57 -2.64 -4.44
C CYS A 160 -18.65 -2.08 -5.36
N HIS A 161 -19.89 -2.13 -4.89
CA HIS A 161 -21.03 -1.46 -5.50
C HIS A 161 -21.23 -0.13 -4.80
N PHE A 162 -21.51 0.93 -5.56
CA PHE A 162 -21.85 2.23 -5.00
C PHE A 162 -23.01 2.89 -5.74
N THR A 163 -23.71 3.80 -5.04
CA THR A 163 -24.70 4.71 -5.62
C THR A 163 -24.41 6.14 -5.14
N TRP A 164 -24.58 7.12 -6.03
CA TRP A 164 -24.27 8.52 -5.74
C TRP A 164 -25.56 9.33 -5.56
N LEU A 165 -25.87 9.64 -4.31
CA LEU A 165 -27.06 10.37 -3.90
C LEU A 165 -26.70 11.78 -3.40
N GLY A 166 -27.73 12.59 -3.18
CA GLY A 166 -27.63 13.90 -2.55
C GLY A 166 -28.60 14.01 -1.38
N THR A 167 -28.41 14.98 -0.50
CA THR A 167 -29.33 15.24 0.62
C THR A 167 -29.32 16.72 0.99
N THR A 168 -30.32 17.15 1.77
CA THR A 168 -30.37 18.49 2.38
C THR A 168 -29.80 18.51 3.79
N GLN A 169 -29.45 17.35 4.36
CA GLN A 169 -28.54 17.28 5.50
C GLN A 169 -27.16 17.77 5.03
N THR A 170 -26.60 18.79 5.67
CA THR A 170 -25.49 19.53 5.05
C THR A 170 -24.12 18.90 5.28
N PHE A 171 -23.91 18.21 6.41
CA PHE A 171 -22.56 17.78 6.82
C PHE A 171 -21.54 18.92 6.74
N ALA A 172 -21.98 20.14 7.05
CA ALA A 172 -21.20 21.38 6.84
C ALA A 172 -19.98 21.48 7.76
N ASP A 173 -19.91 20.65 8.79
CA ASP A 173 -18.81 20.62 9.75
C ASP A 173 -17.62 19.79 9.27
N ALA A 174 -17.83 18.72 8.48
CA ALA A 174 -16.74 17.83 8.06
C ALA A 174 -17.08 16.97 6.83
N PHE A 175 -16.05 16.54 6.09
CA PHE A 175 -16.15 15.35 5.25
C PHE A 175 -16.38 14.15 6.14
N THR A 176 -17.58 13.57 6.12
CA THR A 176 -17.99 12.52 7.04
C THR A 176 -18.02 11.16 6.35
N PHE A 177 -17.23 10.22 6.86
CA PHE A 177 -17.35 8.80 6.57
C PHE A 177 -18.25 8.14 7.63
N ILE A 178 -19.24 7.38 7.21
CA ILE A 178 -20.21 6.74 8.12
C ILE A 178 -20.20 5.24 7.84
N PHE A 179 -20.00 4.41 8.86
CA PHE A 179 -20.00 2.95 8.75
C PHE A 179 -21.12 2.37 9.59
N GLU A 180 -22.07 1.68 8.94
CA GLU A 180 -23.22 1.06 9.58
C GLU A 180 -23.21 -0.46 9.42
N ARG A 181 -23.36 -1.16 10.54
CA ARG A 181 -23.50 -2.61 10.56
C ARG A 181 -24.96 -2.98 10.42
N THR A 182 -25.32 -3.60 9.31
CA THR A 182 -26.69 -4.03 9.03
C THR A 182 -26.86 -5.54 9.22
N ARG A 183 -28.11 -6.03 9.10
CA ARG A 183 -28.42 -7.46 9.09
C ARG A 183 -27.81 -8.23 7.90
N HIS A 184 -27.41 -7.54 6.84
CA HIS A 184 -26.88 -8.13 5.60
C HIS A 184 -25.38 -7.87 5.39
N GLY A 185 -24.70 -7.29 6.38
CA GLY A 185 -23.30 -6.88 6.28
C GLY A 185 -23.12 -5.38 6.52
N TRP A 186 -21.93 -4.89 6.21
CA TRP A 186 -21.59 -3.49 6.43
C TRP A 186 -21.90 -2.64 5.19
N VAL A 187 -22.46 -1.46 5.44
CA VAL A 187 -22.71 -0.43 4.42
C VAL A 187 -22.10 0.85 4.92
N TRP A 188 -21.42 1.60 4.04
CA TRP A 188 -20.80 2.86 4.40
C TRP A 188 -21.18 3.99 3.47
N ALA A 189 -21.04 5.22 3.96
CA ALA A 189 -21.34 6.42 3.21
C ALA A 189 -20.22 7.46 3.27
N HIS A 190 -20.03 8.17 2.17
CA HIS A 190 -19.16 9.36 2.07
C HIS A 190 -20.06 10.59 1.90
N ALA A 191 -20.07 11.46 2.91
CA ALA A 191 -20.96 12.60 2.98
C ALA A 191 -20.19 13.91 3.15
N TYR A 192 -20.46 14.90 2.28
CA TYR A 192 -19.81 16.21 2.36
C TYR A 192 -20.63 17.29 1.65
N GLN A 193 -20.59 18.50 2.20
CA GLN A 193 -21.22 19.66 1.59
C GLN A 193 -20.55 20.03 0.25
N PHE A 194 -21.33 20.43 -0.75
CA PHE A 194 -20.75 20.97 -1.99
C PHE A 194 -21.36 22.31 -2.41
N GLU A 195 -22.47 22.73 -1.81
CA GLU A 195 -23.02 24.08 -1.90
C GLU A 195 -23.90 24.34 -0.66
N PRO A 196 -24.27 25.60 -0.38
CA PRO A 196 -25.14 25.92 0.75
C PRO A 196 -26.47 25.15 0.69
N GLY A 197 -26.76 24.37 1.74
CA GLY A 197 -28.04 23.67 1.91
C GLY A 197 -28.14 22.28 1.27
N THR A 198 -27.10 21.78 0.58
CA THR A 198 -27.08 20.43 0.02
C THR A 198 -25.72 19.75 0.16
N ALA A 199 -25.74 18.42 0.30
CA ALA A 199 -24.56 17.59 0.44
C ALA A 199 -24.58 16.40 -0.52
N THR A 200 -23.39 15.93 -0.86
CA THR A 200 -23.17 14.65 -1.50
C THR A 200 -23.36 13.54 -0.47
N PHE A 201 -23.96 12.42 -0.89
CA PHE A 201 -24.09 11.22 -0.08
C PHE A 201 -23.84 9.98 -0.96
N ILE A 202 -22.60 9.51 -1.00
CA ILE A 202 -22.23 8.31 -1.77
C ILE A 202 -22.37 7.11 -0.84
N VAL A 203 -23.18 6.13 -1.20
CA VAL A 203 -23.34 4.89 -0.44
C VAL A 203 -22.61 3.77 -1.14
N GLU A 204 -21.89 2.95 -0.39
CA GLU A 204 -21.05 1.87 -0.92
C GLU A 204 -21.13 0.62 -0.03
N CYS A 205 -21.04 -0.56 -0.64
CA CYS A 205 -20.96 -1.83 0.07
C CYS A 205 -20.23 -2.92 -0.75
N ALA A 206 -19.84 -4.00 -0.06
CA ALA A 206 -19.24 -5.18 -0.69
C ALA A 206 -20.27 -5.98 -1.51
N PRO A 207 -19.86 -6.75 -2.55
CA PRO A 207 -20.76 -7.55 -3.38
C PRO A 207 -21.71 -8.44 -2.58
N GLU A 208 -21.21 -9.08 -1.53
CA GLU A 208 -21.96 -10.03 -0.72
C GLU A 208 -23.10 -9.31 0.05
N THR A 209 -22.86 -8.07 0.46
CA THR A 209 -23.89 -7.22 1.09
C THR A 209 -24.89 -6.71 0.06
N TYR A 210 -24.41 -6.32 -1.12
CA TYR A 210 -25.25 -5.87 -2.23
C TYR A 210 -26.26 -6.95 -2.66
N GLU A 211 -25.77 -8.17 -2.87
CA GLU A 211 -26.58 -9.35 -3.22
C GLU A 211 -27.57 -9.72 -2.12
N ALA A 212 -27.12 -9.70 -0.85
CA ALA A 212 -27.98 -10.04 0.28
C ALA A 212 -29.15 -9.05 0.49
N TRP A 213 -28.97 -7.78 0.12
CA TRP A 213 -30.06 -6.80 0.07
C TRP A 213 -30.96 -6.97 -1.15
N GLY A 214 -30.48 -7.58 -2.24
CA GLY A 214 -31.22 -7.70 -3.49
C GLY A 214 -31.37 -6.38 -4.25
N PHE A 215 -30.37 -5.49 -4.14
CA PHE A 215 -30.41 -4.16 -4.74
C PHE A 215 -30.53 -4.20 -6.28
N ASP A 216 -30.11 -5.27 -6.95
CA ASP A 216 -30.23 -5.43 -8.40
C ASP A 216 -31.69 -5.51 -8.89
N ALA A 217 -32.57 -6.05 -8.06
CA ALA A 217 -33.99 -6.21 -8.35
C ALA A 217 -34.84 -5.01 -7.89
N MET A 218 -34.26 -4.05 -7.17
CA MET A 218 -34.97 -2.89 -6.62
C MET A 218 -35.17 -1.78 -7.65
N SER A 219 -36.27 -1.04 -7.50
CA SER A 219 -36.38 0.27 -8.12
C SER A 219 -35.39 1.26 -7.50
N GLN A 220 -35.16 2.39 -8.17
CA GLN A 220 -34.32 3.45 -7.62
C GLN A 220 -34.94 4.00 -6.32
N GLU A 221 -36.27 4.18 -6.28
CA GLU A 221 -36.97 4.65 -5.08
C GLU A 221 -36.87 3.66 -3.91
N ASP A 222 -37.06 2.36 -4.16
CA ASP A 222 -36.96 1.34 -3.11
C ASP A 222 -35.53 1.25 -2.56
N SER A 223 -34.53 1.32 -3.43
CA SER A 223 -33.13 1.31 -3.00
C SER A 223 -32.79 2.55 -2.17
N ILE A 224 -33.31 3.73 -2.53
CA ILE A 224 -33.10 4.96 -1.76
C ILE A 224 -33.74 4.83 -0.38
N ALA A 225 -34.97 4.30 -0.29
CA ALA A 225 -35.65 4.09 0.99
C ALA A 225 -34.87 3.13 1.91
N VAL A 226 -34.23 2.10 1.37
CA VAL A 226 -33.33 1.23 2.14
C VAL A 226 -32.13 2.01 2.68
N CYS A 227 -31.46 2.83 1.85
CA CYS A 227 -30.35 3.67 2.29
C CYS A 227 -30.79 4.67 3.37
N GLU A 228 -31.97 5.29 3.23
CA GLU A 228 -32.52 6.19 4.24
C GLU A 228 -32.76 5.50 5.59
N GLU A 229 -33.24 4.25 5.57
CA GLU A 229 -33.43 3.47 6.80
C GLU A 229 -32.10 3.09 7.45
N ILE A 230 -31.10 2.70 6.66
CA ILE A 230 -29.75 2.36 7.16
C ILE A 230 -29.10 3.58 7.84
N PHE A 231 -29.20 4.75 7.22
CA PHE A 231 -28.52 5.97 7.69
C PHE A 231 -29.44 6.96 8.43
N ARG A 232 -30.62 6.52 8.86
CA ARG A 232 -31.64 7.37 9.49
C ARG A 232 -31.10 8.28 10.59
N ASP A 233 -30.22 7.74 11.43
CA ASP A 233 -29.69 8.45 12.60
C ASP A 233 -28.68 9.56 12.22
N HIS A 234 -28.18 9.56 10.98
CA HIS A 234 -27.23 10.55 10.47
C HIS A 234 -27.90 11.60 9.56
N LEU A 235 -29.01 11.24 8.92
CA LEU A 235 -29.72 12.11 8.00
C LEU A 235 -30.57 13.19 8.68
N GLY A 236 -30.86 13.07 9.97
CA GLY A 236 -31.65 14.07 10.70
C GLY A 236 -33.07 14.27 10.12
N GLY A 237 -33.62 13.25 9.45
CA GLY A 237 -34.92 13.32 8.77
C GLY A 237 -34.89 13.97 7.38
N HIS A 238 -33.73 14.34 6.85
CA HIS A 238 -33.58 14.85 5.49
C HIS A 238 -33.58 13.69 4.47
N PRO A 239 -34.37 13.77 3.38
CA PRO A 239 -34.44 12.68 2.40
C PRO A 239 -33.16 12.59 1.56
N LEU A 240 -32.93 11.42 0.99
CA LEU A 240 -31.94 11.17 -0.05
C LEU A 240 -32.54 11.44 -1.44
N MET A 241 -31.74 12.02 -2.32
CA MET A 241 -32.14 12.53 -3.63
C MET A 241 -31.29 11.92 -4.74
N THR A 242 -31.88 11.71 -5.91
CA THR A 242 -31.19 11.24 -7.11
C THR A 242 -31.36 12.21 -8.30
N ASN A 243 -30.28 12.45 -9.03
CA ASN A 243 -30.26 13.12 -10.33
C ASN A 243 -30.04 12.13 -11.49
N ALA A 244 -29.85 10.84 -11.21
CA ALA A 244 -29.63 9.77 -12.17
C ALA A 244 -30.95 9.24 -12.77
N ARG A 245 -31.90 10.13 -13.11
CA ARG A 245 -33.25 9.77 -13.60
C ARG A 245 -33.24 9.03 -14.94
N HIS A 246 -32.13 9.10 -15.67
CA HIS A 246 -31.90 8.43 -16.95
C HIS A 246 -31.36 7.00 -16.79
N ILE A 247 -30.90 6.61 -15.59
CA ILE A 247 -30.38 5.28 -15.31
C ILE A 247 -31.54 4.37 -14.90
N ARG A 248 -31.69 3.23 -15.59
CA ARG A 248 -32.69 2.21 -15.25
C ARG A 248 -32.16 1.28 -14.17
N GLY A 249 -33.05 0.78 -13.29
CA GLY A 249 -32.70 -0.10 -12.16
C GLY A 249 -32.41 0.70 -10.88
N SER A 250 -31.69 0.10 -9.94
CA SER A 250 -31.38 0.69 -8.62
C SER A 250 -30.29 1.76 -8.64
N ALA A 251 -29.66 2.01 -9.81
CA ALA A 251 -28.56 2.95 -10.02
C ALA A 251 -27.27 2.66 -9.23
N TRP A 252 -27.16 1.47 -8.61
CA TRP A 252 -25.90 0.97 -8.09
C TRP A 252 -25.02 0.48 -9.24
N ILE A 253 -23.75 0.86 -9.19
CA ILE A 253 -22.75 0.47 -10.18
C ILE A 253 -21.45 0.07 -9.50
N ASN A 254 -20.66 -0.72 -10.21
CA ASN A 254 -19.25 -0.90 -9.88
C ASN A 254 -18.43 0.18 -10.55
N PHE A 255 -17.32 0.59 -9.94
CA PHE A 255 -16.40 1.53 -10.56
C PHE A 255 -15.57 0.82 -11.65
N PRO A 256 -15.61 1.24 -12.92
CA PRO A 256 -14.70 0.74 -13.94
C PRO A 256 -13.39 1.55 -13.94
N ARG A 257 -12.30 0.88 -13.57
CA ARG A 257 -10.95 1.41 -13.73
C ARG A 257 -10.56 1.31 -15.20
N VAL A 258 -10.23 2.44 -15.82
CA VAL A 258 -9.81 2.51 -17.22
C VAL A 258 -8.36 2.97 -17.28
N LEU A 259 -7.56 2.30 -18.10
CA LEU A 259 -6.19 2.71 -18.45
C LEU A 259 -5.92 2.37 -19.92
N CYS A 260 -5.71 3.38 -20.76
CA CYS A 260 -5.31 3.17 -22.15
C CYS A 260 -3.77 3.11 -22.28
N GLU A 261 -3.26 2.15 -23.06
CA GLU A 261 -1.83 2.07 -23.40
C GLU A 261 -1.41 3.28 -24.24
N ARG A 262 -2.24 3.70 -25.20
CA ARG A 262 -2.02 4.88 -26.06
C ARG A 262 -3.22 5.81 -26.00
N TRP A 263 -3.01 7.12 -26.08
CA TRP A 263 -4.05 8.12 -25.88
C TRP A 263 -4.42 8.88 -27.16
N TYR A 264 -3.78 8.59 -28.29
CA TYR A 264 -4.10 9.25 -29.56
C TYR A 264 -4.00 8.30 -30.76
N SER A 265 -4.70 8.65 -31.84
CA SER A 265 -4.67 8.00 -33.15
C SER A 265 -4.86 9.08 -34.22
N ASP A 266 -3.87 9.27 -35.09
CA ASP A 266 -3.87 10.33 -36.11
C ASP A 266 -4.17 11.71 -35.51
N ASN A 267 -5.31 12.32 -35.84
CA ASN A 267 -5.77 13.60 -35.28
C ASN A 267 -6.84 13.45 -34.17
N ILE A 268 -6.99 12.26 -33.61
CA ILE A 268 -7.91 11.95 -32.50
C ILE A 268 -7.10 11.76 -31.21
N VAL A 269 -7.50 12.42 -30.12
CA VAL A 269 -6.86 12.29 -28.81
C VAL A 269 -7.89 12.08 -27.69
N LEU A 270 -7.61 11.16 -26.77
CA LEU A 270 -8.41 10.86 -25.59
C LEU A 270 -8.12 11.87 -24.46
N LEU A 271 -9.17 12.29 -23.77
CA LEU A 271 -9.08 13.25 -22.68
C LEU A 271 -9.99 12.88 -21.49
N GLY A 272 -9.47 13.03 -20.27
CA GLY A 272 -10.19 12.73 -19.02
C GLY A 272 -10.48 11.24 -18.84
N ASP A 273 -11.66 10.91 -18.32
CA ASP A 273 -12.09 9.51 -18.05
C ASP A 273 -12.17 8.63 -19.31
N ALA A 274 -12.10 9.22 -20.51
CA ALA A 274 -11.96 8.47 -21.75
C ALA A 274 -10.58 7.78 -21.86
N ALA A 275 -9.51 8.42 -21.36
CA ALA A 275 -8.15 7.90 -21.36
C ALA A 275 -7.81 7.11 -20.08
N ALA A 276 -8.17 7.67 -18.92
CA ALA A 276 -7.83 7.11 -17.63
C ALA A 276 -8.78 7.59 -16.52
N THR A 277 -9.21 6.69 -15.63
CA THR A 277 -10.11 7.03 -14.52
C THR A 277 -9.39 7.05 -13.18
N ALA A 278 -9.91 7.83 -12.22
CA ALA A 278 -9.47 7.84 -10.83
C ALA A 278 -10.65 7.62 -9.88
N HIS A 279 -10.51 6.71 -8.92
CA HIS A 279 -11.57 6.37 -7.98
C HIS A 279 -12.01 7.59 -7.15
N PHE A 280 -13.33 7.76 -6.95
CA PHE A 280 -13.90 8.91 -6.24
C PHE A 280 -13.44 9.01 -4.79
N SER A 281 -12.95 7.92 -4.19
CA SER A 281 -12.45 7.88 -2.81
C SER A 281 -11.29 8.83 -2.50
N ILE A 282 -10.64 9.41 -3.52
CA ILE A 282 -9.59 10.44 -3.37
C ILE A 282 -9.95 11.79 -4.01
N GLY A 283 -11.20 11.96 -4.50
CA GLY A 283 -11.71 13.23 -5.03
C GLY A 283 -10.95 13.83 -6.22
N SER A 284 -10.17 13.04 -6.98
CA SER A 284 -9.20 13.59 -7.95
C SER A 284 -9.60 13.50 -9.44
N GLY A 285 -10.76 12.93 -9.76
CA GLY A 285 -11.18 12.73 -11.16
C GLY A 285 -11.36 14.04 -11.93
N THR A 286 -12.06 15.02 -11.35
CA THR A 286 -12.25 16.33 -11.99
C THR A 286 -10.95 17.13 -12.07
N LYS A 287 -10.07 17.05 -11.06
CA LYS A 287 -8.72 17.64 -11.10
C LYS A 287 -7.96 17.13 -12.33
N LEU A 288 -7.87 15.81 -12.49
CA LEU A 288 -7.19 15.17 -13.63
C LEU A 288 -7.76 15.62 -14.98
N ALA A 289 -9.09 15.67 -15.09
CA ALA A 289 -9.75 16.10 -16.31
C ALA A 289 -9.39 17.55 -16.71
N LEU A 290 -9.39 18.48 -15.74
CA LEU A 290 -9.09 19.88 -15.98
C LEU A 290 -7.60 20.10 -16.28
N GLU A 291 -6.70 19.48 -15.52
CA GLU A 291 -5.25 19.64 -15.71
C GLU A 291 -4.77 18.99 -17.02
N SER A 292 -5.31 17.82 -17.39
CA SER A 292 -5.03 17.23 -18.69
C SER A 292 -5.56 18.08 -19.84
N ALA A 293 -6.69 18.78 -19.65
CA ALA A 293 -7.22 19.70 -20.65
C ALA A 293 -6.33 20.94 -20.86
N ILE A 294 -5.73 21.46 -19.78
CA ILE A 294 -4.73 22.54 -19.85
C ILE A 294 -3.50 22.05 -20.63
N ALA A 295 -2.93 20.93 -20.20
CA ALA A 295 -1.71 20.39 -20.79
C ALA A 295 -1.89 20.08 -22.29
N LEU A 296 -2.98 19.43 -22.68
CA LEU A 296 -3.25 19.17 -24.10
C LEU A 296 -3.33 20.47 -24.91
N ALA A 297 -3.98 21.52 -24.38
CA ALA A 297 -4.07 22.81 -25.05
C ALA A 297 -2.69 23.51 -25.18
N ASP A 298 -1.82 23.39 -24.18
CA ASP A 298 -0.43 23.86 -24.24
C ASP A 298 0.35 23.14 -25.33
N GLU A 299 0.32 21.81 -25.35
CA GLU A 299 1.10 21.01 -26.28
C GLU A 299 0.67 21.24 -27.73
N ILE A 300 -0.63 21.30 -28.05
CA ILE A 300 -1.08 21.56 -29.42
C ILE A 300 -0.76 22.98 -29.90
N THR A 301 -0.47 23.91 -28.99
CA THR A 301 -0.10 25.29 -29.31
C THR A 301 1.41 25.42 -29.50
N ALA A 302 2.20 24.72 -28.68
CA ALA A 302 3.65 24.84 -28.67
C ALA A 302 4.35 23.93 -29.69
N ALA A 303 3.78 22.75 -29.95
CA ALA A 303 4.39 21.74 -30.81
C ALA A 303 4.31 22.12 -32.31
N PRO A 304 5.25 21.64 -33.15
CA PRO A 304 5.25 21.91 -34.59
C PRO A 304 4.12 21.18 -35.35
N ASP A 305 3.60 20.08 -34.80
CA ASP A 305 2.55 19.26 -35.39
C ASP A 305 1.79 18.49 -34.27
N LEU A 306 0.61 17.96 -34.61
CA LEU A 306 -0.25 17.26 -33.66
C LEU A 306 0.35 15.95 -33.14
N THR A 307 1.16 15.24 -33.93
CA THR A 307 1.76 13.98 -33.48
C THR A 307 2.75 14.27 -32.35
N THR A 308 3.63 15.26 -32.57
CA THR A 308 4.58 15.72 -31.55
C THR A 308 3.86 16.26 -30.30
N ALA A 309 2.74 16.98 -30.48
CA ALA A 309 1.92 17.46 -29.37
C ALA A 309 1.34 16.31 -28.53
N PHE A 310 0.78 15.28 -29.18
CA PHE A 310 0.15 14.17 -28.48
C PHE A 310 1.15 13.27 -27.77
N GLU A 311 2.32 13.04 -28.37
CA GLU A 311 3.40 12.30 -27.73
C GLU A 311 3.88 13.01 -26.46
N SER A 312 4.06 14.33 -26.54
CA SER A 312 4.48 15.16 -25.39
C SER A 312 3.40 15.21 -24.29
N TYR A 313 2.13 15.39 -24.68
CA TYR A 313 0.98 15.34 -23.76
C TYR A 313 0.89 13.98 -23.06
N GLU A 314 0.96 12.89 -23.82
CA GLU A 314 0.87 11.53 -23.30
C GLU A 314 2.02 11.25 -22.32
N GLU A 315 3.26 11.59 -22.67
CA GLU A 315 4.43 11.39 -21.80
C GLU A 315 4.30 12.20 -20.49
N ALA A 316 4.01 13.50 -20.59
CA ALA A 316 3.90 14.38 -19.43
C ALA A 316 2.78 13.95 -18.49
N ARG A 317 1.58 13.68 -19.03
CA ARG A 317 0.41 13.34 -18.22
C ARG A 317 0.40 11.90 -17.72
N ARG A 318 1.02 10.95 -18.43
CA ARG A 318 1.06 9.55 -17.97
C ARG A 318 1.71 9.42 -16.60
N VAL A 319 2.82 10.12 -16.34
CA VAL A 319 3.49 10.07 -15.04
C VAL A 319 2.59 10.56 -13.91
N GLU A 320 1.88 11.67 -14.13
CA GLU A 320 0.97 12.23 -13.13
C GLU A 320 -0.29 11.39 -12.92
N VAL A 321 -0.88 10.90 -14.01
CA VAL A 321 -2.01 9.97 -13.96
C VAL A 321 -1.63 8.71 -13.20
N LEU A 322 -0.46 8.11 -13.47
CA LEU A 322 0.02 6.94 -12.75
C LEU A 322 0.20 7.19 -11.25
N ARG A 323 0.73 8.36 -10.86
CA ARG A 323 0.88 8.74 -9.45
C ARG A 323 -0.48 8.84 -8.75
N LEU A 324 -1.44 9.54 -9.36
CA LEU A 324 -2.78 9.71 -8.78
C LEU A 324 -3.58 8.40 -8.80
N GLN A 325 -3.44 7.60 -9.85
CA GLN A 325 -4.05 6.28 -9.93
C GLN A 325 -3.48 5.31 -8.88
N SER A 326 -2.19 5.38 -8.57
CA SER A 326 -1.61 4.57 -7.48
C SER A 326 -2.28 4.89 -6.13
N ALA A 327 -2.43 6.17 -5.80
CA ALA A 327 -3.13 6.60 -4.59
C ALA A 327 -4.63 6.23 -4.61
N ALA A 328 -5.29 6.41 -5.76
CA ALA A 328 -6.69 6.04 -5.95
C ALA A 328 -6.90 4.55 -5.78
N ARG A 329 -6.00 3.73 -6.34
CA ARG A 329 -5.99 2.28 -6.23
C ARG A 329 -5.83 1.84 -4.78
N ASN A 330 -4.82 2.37 -4.07
CA ASN A 330 -4.60 2.03 -2.66
C ASN A 330 -5.83 2.35 -1.78
N SER A 331 -6.43 3.53 -1.99
CA SER A 331 -7.63 3.94 -1.26
C SER A 331 -8.85 3.08 -1.61
N MET A 332 -9.04 2.76 -2.88
CA MET A 332 -10.13 1.91 -3.37
C MET A 332 -9.99 0.47 -2.87
N GLU A 333 -8.81 -0.13 -2.98
CA GLU A 333 -8.52 -1.48 -2.46
C GLU A 333 -8.72 -1.55 -0.94
N TRP A 334 -8.41 -0.47 -0.20
CA TRP A 334 -8.73 -0.40 1.23
C TRP A 334 -10.23 -0.47 1.50
N PHE A 335 -11.08 0.18 0.69
CA PHE A 335 -12.54 0.10 0.81
C PHE A 335 -13.08 -1.28 0.40
N GLU A 336 -12.55 -1.86 -0.68
CA GLU A 336 -12.91 -3.22 -1.11
C GLU A 336 -12.59 -4.27 -0.04
N GLU A 337 -11.55 -4.00 0.76
CA GLU A 337 -11.08 -4.88 1.82
C GLU A 337 -11.35 -4.32 3.22
N VAL A 338 -12.28 -3.36 3.34
CA VAL A 338 -12.52 -2.63 4.60
C VAL A 338 -12.92 -3.57 5.74
N GLY A 339 -13.53 -4.71 5.39
CA GLY A 339 -13.87 -5.79 6.32
C GLY A 339 -12.73 -6.20 7.26
N ARG A 340 -11.47 -6.09 6.81
CA ARG A 340 -10.27 -6.36 7.63
C ARG A 340 -10.13 -5.43 8.84
N TYR A 341 -10.63 -4.20 8.73
CA TYR A 341 -10.40 -3.14 9.71
C TYR A 341 -11.62 -2.85 10.58
N LEU A 342 -12.79 -3.40 10.24
CA LEU A 342 -14.05 -3.06 10.91
C LEU A 342 -14.11 -3.50 12.38
N ASP A 343 -13.25 -4.42 12.81
CA ASP A 343 -13.14 -4.83 14.22
C ASP A 343 -12.01 -4.11 14.98
N LEU A 344 -11.29 -3.19 14.32
CA LEU A 344 -10.27 -2.38 14.99
C LEU A 344 -10.91 -1.35 15.94
N ASP A 345 -10.11 -0.94 16.93
CA ASP A 345 -10.43 0.19 17.81
C ASP A 345 -10.72 1.45 16.96
N PRO A 346 -11.73 2.27 17.33
CA PRO A 346 -12.08 3.47 16.58
C PRO A 346 -10.91 4.40 16.26
N VAL A 347 -9.95 4.57 17.18
CA VAL A 347 -8.75 5.41 16.96
C VAL A 347 -7.89 4.85 15.83
N GLN A 348 -7.62 3.54 15.89
CA GLN A 348 -6.81 2.85 14.89
C GLN A 348 -7.53 2.75 13.54
N PHE A 349 -8.85 2.52 13.54
CA PHE A 349 -9.67 2.52 12.33
C PHE A 349 -9.67 3.89 11.66
N ASN A 350 -9.85 4.96 12.43
CA ASN A 350 -9.80 6.34 11.93
C ASN A 350 -8.43 6.64 11.32
N TYR A 351 -7.33 6.29 12.00
CA TYR A 351 -5.97 6.44 11.46
C TYR A 351 -5.76 5.66 10.15
N SER A 352 -6.18 4.39 10.12
CA SER A 352 -6.08 3.53 8.92
C SER A 352 -6.84 4.14 7.74
N LEU A 353 -8.05 4.67 7.99
CA LEU A 353 -8.85 5.35 6.99
C LEU A 353 -8.16 6.62 6.48
N LEU A 354 -7.66 7.49 7.35
CA LEU A 354 -7.01 8.74 6.95
C LEU A 354 -5.74 8.49 6.10
N THR A 355 -4.99 7.42 6.43
CA THR A 355 -3.72 7.09 5.76
C THR A 355 -3.85 6.09 4.60
N ARG A 356 -5.06 5.61 4.29
CA ARG A 356 -5.32 4.56 3.27
C ARG A 356 -4.74 4.85 1.88
N SER A 357 -4.75 6.12 1.46
CA SER A 357 -4.26 6.54 0.14
C SER A 357 -2.73 6.54 0.04
N GLN A 358 -2.04 6.46 1.18
CA GLN A 358 -0.60 6.65 1.35
C GLN A 358 -0.07 8.05 0.95
N ARG A 359 -0.95 9.00 0.61
CA ARG A 359 -0.60 10.42 0.40
C ARG A 359 -0.52 11.18 1.72
N ILE A 360 -1.39 10.81 2.66
CA ILE A 360 -1.36 11.30 4.03
C ILE A 360 -0.55 10.28 4.83
N SER A 361 0.58 10.73 5.35
CA SER A 361 1.49 9.94 6.17
C SER A 361 1.39 10.33 7.65
N HIS A 362 2.14 9.63 8.52
CA HIS A 362 2.17 9.93 9.94
C HIS A 362 2.66 11.36 10.21
N GLU A 363 3.79 11.76 9.63
CA GLU A 363 4.30 13.12 9.81
C GLU A 363 3.47 14.17 9.06
N ASN A 364 2.81 13.80 7.96
CA ASN A 364 1.84 14.70 7.33
C ASN A 364 0.64 14.96 8.25
N LEU A 365 0.15 13.95 8.98
CA LEU A 365 -0.89 14.15 10.01
C LEU A 365 -0.40 15.05 11.13
N ARG A 366 0.88 15.00 11.52
CA ARG A 366 1.44 15.91 12.53
C ARG A 366 1.39 17.37 12.10
N LEU A 367 1.63 17.62 10.81
CA LEU A 367 1.55 18.96 10.23
C LEU A 367 0.11 19.46 10.09
N ARG A 368 -0.84 18.55 9.88
CA ARG A 368 -2.27 18.88 9.70
C ARG A 368 -2.99 19.08 11.03
N ASP A 369 -2.82 18.11 11.92
CA ASP A 369 -3.57 18.00 13.16
C ASP A 369 -2.68 17.41 14.28
N PRO A 370 -1.78 18.24 14.84
CA PRO A 370 -0.81 17.79 15.84
C PRO A 370 -1.48 17.26 17.11
N ASP A 371 -2.60 17.86 17.53
CA ASP A 371 -3.32 17.48 18.75
C ASP A 371 -3.98 16.11 18.56
N TRP A 372 -4.69 15.90 17.46
CA TRP A 372 -5.30 14.60 17.14
C TRP A 372 -4.25 13.49 17.03
N LEU A 373 -3.13 13.76 16.34
CA LEU A 373 -2.08 12.77 16.20
C LEU A 373 -1.46 12.44 17.57
N GLN A 374 -1.20 13.44 18.41
CA GLN A 374 -0.65 13.21 19.75
C GLN A 374 -1.60 12.37 20.63
N ASP A 375 -2.91 12.58 20.54
CA ASP A 375 -3.90 11.76 21.24
C ASP A 375 -3.92 10.32 20.71
N ALA A 376 -3.80 10.14 19.40
CA ALA A 376 -3.71 8.84 18.77
C ALA A 376 -2.42 8.10 19.21
N GLU A 377 -1.29 8.79 19.27
CA GLU A 377 -0.01 8.26 19.78
C GLU A 377 -0.11 7.86 21.26
N ARG A 378 -0.75 8.70 22.08
CA ARG A 378 -1.00 8.41 23.50
C ARG A 378 -1.86 7.16 23.65
N TRP A 379 -2.92 7.01 22.85
CA TRP A 379 -3.73 5.79 22.81
C TRP A 379 -2.88 4.56 22.47
N PHE A 380 -2.01 4.65 21.45
CA PHE A 380 -1.16 3.53 21.04
C PHE A 380 -0.17 3.11 22.14
N GLN A 381 0.39 4.08 22.86
CA GLN A 381 1.28 3.84 23.99
C GLN A 381 0.57 3.21 25.19
N ALA A 382 -0.62 3.69 25.53
CA ALA A 382 -1.43 3.10 26.60
C ALA A 382 -1.78 1.64 26.28
N ARG A 383 -2.14 1.35 25.01
CA ARG A 383 -2.34 -0.02 24.51
C ARG A 383 -1.07 -0.88 24.60
N ALA A 384 0.11 -0.27 24.50
CA ALA A 384 1.40 -0.95 24.68
C ALA A 384 1.79 -1.13 26.17
N GLY A 385 0.98 -0.64 27.13
CA GLY A 385 1.19 -0.82 28.56
C GLY A 385 2.03 0.26 29.23
N LEU A 386 2.27 1.41 28.57
CA LEU A 386 2.87 2.58 29.19
C LEU A 386 1.84 3.34 30.06
N PRO A 387 2.26 3.97 31.16
CA PRO A 387 1.36 4.74 32.02
C PRO A 387 0.92 6.05 31.34
N ASP A 388 -0.25 6.57 31.73
CA ASP A 388 -0.87 7.76 31.11
C ASP A 388 -0.03 9.05 31.24
N ASP A 389 0.88 9.09 32.22
CA ASP A 389 1.80 10.20 32.48
C ASP A 389 3.16 10.07 31.76
N ALA A 390 3.38 8.99 31.01
CA ALA A 390 4.57 8.84 30.18
C ALA A 390 4.61 9.93 29.08
N PRO A 391 5.80 10.42 28.70
CA PRO A 391 5.94 11.29 27.54
C PRO A 391 5.39 10.60 26.28
N VAL A 392 4.55 11.32 25.53
CA VAL A 392 4.05 10.83 24.23
C VAL A 392 5.22 10.75 23.25
N ARG A 393 5.35 9.60 22.59
CA ARG A 393 6.39 9.24 21.64
C ARG A 393 5.74 8.52 20.47
N ALA A 394 6.41 8.56 19.33
CA ALA A 394 5.97 7.91 18.12
C ALA A 394 5.75 6.39 18.29
N PRO A 395 4.81 5.77 17.56
CA PRO A 395 4.48 4.35 17.66
C PRO A 395 5.69 3.41 17.58
N MET A 396 6.70 3.76 16.78
CA MET A 396 7.94 2.99 16.66
C MET A 396 8.67 2.80 17.99
N PHE A 397 8.51 3.74 18.94
CA PHE A 397 9.16 3.73 20.25
C PHE A 397 8.26 3.24 21.39
N ALA A 398 7.02 2.84 21.09
CA ALA A 398 6.20 2.13 22.07
C ALA A 398 6.80 0.73 22.33
N PRO A 399 6.79 0.24 23.58
CA PRO A 399 7.29 -1.08 23.88
C PRO A 399 6.43 -2.18 23.24
N TYR A 400 6.98 -3.39 23.20
CA TYR A 400 6.25 -4.58 22.77
C TYR A 400 6.64 -5.77 23.64
N ARG A 401 5.66 -6.60 24.00
CA ARG A 401 5.87 -7.80 24.81
C ARG A 401 5.32 -9.02 24.10
N MET A 402 6.12 -10.07 24.04
CA MET A 402 5.75 -11.36 23.46
C MET A 402 6.29 -12.46 24.35
N ARG A 403 5.40 -13.31 24.89
CA ARG A 403 5.75 -14.24 25.99
C ARG A 403 6.51 -13.53 27.13
N GLY A 404 7.69 -14.01 27.49
CA GLY A 404 8.59 -13.38 28.46
C GLY A 404 9.57 -12.36 27.86
N LEU A 405 9.53 -12.11 26.55
CA LEU A 405 10.39 -11.13 25.88
C LEU A 405 9.76 -9.74 25.96
N GLU A 406 10.54 -8.77 26.43
CA GLU A 406 10.21 -7.35 26.43
C GLU A 406 11.15 -6.59 25.50
N LEU A 407 10.55 -5.88 24.54
CA LEU A 407 11.25 -4.99 23.61
C LEU A 407 10.97 -3.55 24.01
N LYS A 408 12.05 -2.75 24.09
CA LYS A 408 11.94 -1.32 24.41
C LYS A 408 11.28 -0.47 23.32
N ASN A 409 11.28 -0.97 22.09
CA ASN A 409 10.67 -0.34 20.92
C ASN A 409 10.36 -1.41 19.84
N ARG A 410 9.68 -1.00 18.77
CA ARG A 410 9.17 -1.90 17.71
C ARG A 410 10.05 -1.95 16.46
N VAL A 411 11.26 -1.37 16.53
CA VAL A 411 12.22 -1.37 15.44
C VAL A 411 13.09 -2.62 15.52
N VAL A 412 13.15 -3.34 14.40
CA VAL A 412 13.90 -4.59 14.29
C VAL A 412 15.00 -4.46 13.22
N VAL A 413 16.19 -4.96 13.53
CA VAL A 413 17.25 -5.13 12.52
C VAL A 413 17.03 -6.47 11.84
N SER A 414 16.70 -6.44 10.55
CA SER A 414 16.39 -7.63 9.75
C SER A 414 17.60 -8.56 9.62
N PRO A 415 17.41 -9.89 9.49
CA PRO A 415 18.47 -10.81 9.12
C PRO A 415 19.07 -10.44 7.75
N MET A 416 20.40 -10.33 7.68
CA MET A 416 21.12 -9.91 6.46
C MET A 416 22.42 -10.69 6.35
N ALA A 417 22.52 -11.59 5.36
CA ALA A 417 23.71 -12.41 5.15
C ALA A 417 24.96 -11.55 4.93
N GLN A 418 26.00 -11.78 5.74
CA GLN A 418 27.28 -11.07 5.67
C GLN A 418 28.30 -11.84 4.85
N TYR A 419 28.18 -13.18 4.78
CA TYR A 419 29.11 -14.05 4.06
C TYR A 419 30.57 -13.95 4.55
N LYS A 420 30.77 -13.76 5.86
CA LYS A 420 32.09 -13.55 6.49
C LYS A 420 32.45 -14.59 7.54
N ALA A 421 31.66 -15.66 7.68
CA ALA A 421 31.98 -16.76 8.58
C ALA A 421 33.12 -17.59 8.01
N VAL A 422 33.86 -18.27 8.88
CA VAL A 422 34.91 -19.22 8.48
C VAL A 422 34.50 -20.58 9.01
N ASP A 423 34.30 -21.53 8.09
CA ASP A 423 33.80 -22.88 8.39
C ASP A 423 32.50 -22.92 9.21
N GLY A 424 31.69 -21.85 9.11
CA GLY A 424 30.45 -21.70 9.86
C GLY A 424 30.59 -20.93 11.18
N ALA A 425 31.81 -20.70 11.67
CA ALA A 425 32.02 -19.90 12.87
C ALA A 425 31.90 -18.40 12.56
N PRO A 426 31.04 -17.63 13.28
CA PRO A 426 31.04 -16.18 13.17
C PRO A 426 32.39 -15.62 13.65
N THR A 427 32.84 -14.58 12.96
CA THR A 427 34.14 -13.90 13.16
C THR A 427 33.97 -12.54 13.86
N ASP A 428 35.08 -11.85 14.11
CA ASP A 428 35.05 -10.47 14.64
C ASP A 428 34.25 -9.50 13.74
N TRP A 429 34.11 -9.80 12.44
CA TRP A 429 33.19 -9.07 11.58
C TRP A 429 31.77 -9.07 12.14
N HIS A 430 31.28 -10.22 12.59
CA HIS A 430 29.92 -10.36 13.10
C HIS A 430 29.78 -9.70 14.46
N LEU A 431 30.79 -9.81 15.33
CA LEU A 431 30.81 -9.12 16.61
C LEU A 431 30.67 -7.60 16.43
N VAL A 432 31.49 -7.00 15.57
CA VAL A 432 31.42 -5.56 15.28
C VAL A 432 30.11 -5.24 14.56
N HIS A 433 29.75 -6.01 13.53
CA HIS A 433 28.55 -5.76 12.74
C HIS A 433 27.29 -5.71 13.62
N LEU A 434 27.03 -6.79 14.37
CA LEU A 434 25.82 -6.94 15.19
C LEU A 434 25.87 -6.06 16.43
N GLY A 435 27.06 -5.94 17.06
CA GLY A 435 27.26 -5.08 18.22
C GLY A 435 26.96 -3.61 17.94
N GLU A 436 27.36 -3.09 16.77
CA GLU A 436 27.04 -1.70 16.39
C GLU A 436 25.54 -1.47 16.19
N ARG A 437 24.82 -2.43 15.60
CA ARG A 437 23.36 -2.30 15.40
C ARG A 437 22.60 -2.44 16.72
N ALA A 438 23.06 -3.30 17.63
CA ALA A 438 22.51 -3.42 18.98
C ALA A 438 22.67 -2.12 19.78
N LYS A 439 23.84 -1.47 19.69
CA LYS A 439 24.07 -0.13 20.26
C LYS A 439 23.22 0.96 19.59
N GLY A 440 22.86 0.75 18.32
CA GLY A 440 22.14 1.70 17.49
C GLY A 440 20.65 1.89 17.78
N GLY A 441 20.14 1.35 18.89
CA GLY A 441 18.84 1.72 19.43
C GLY A 441 17.69 0.78 19.07
N ALA A 442 17.86 -0.18 18.16
CA ALA A 442 16.80 -1.13 17.83
C ALA A 442 16.41 -2.00 19.05
N GLY A 443 15.13 -2.36 19.14
CA GLY A 443 14.60 -3.20 20.21
C GLY A 443 14.98 -4.67 20.04
N LEU A 444 15.07 -5.15 18.80
CA LEU A 444 15.41 -6.52 18.46
C LEU A 444 16.41 -6.55 17.29
N VAL A 445 17.45 -7.36 17.41
CA VAL A 445 18.45 -7.58 16.36
C VAL A 445 18.41 -9.04 15.94
N TYR A 446 18.38 -9.30 14.64
CA TYR A 446 18.50 -10.65 14.10
C TYR A 446 19.93 -10.95 13.67
N THR A 447 20.38 -12.18 13.89
CA THR A 447 21.51 -12.72 13.14
C THR A 447 21.14 -12.86 11.66
N GLU A 448 22.13 -12.97 10.77
CA GLU A 448 21.85 -13.58 9.47
C GLU A 448 21.40 -15.04 9.61
N MET A 449 20.92 -15.63 8.51
CA MET A 449 20.53 -17.04 8.49
C MET A 449 21.70 -17.92 8.93
N THR A 450 21.55 -18.52 10.10
CA THR A 450 22.52 -19.40 10.72
C THR A 450 22.17 -20.83 10.37
N CYS A 451 23.08 -21.48 9.65
CA CYS A 451 22.78 -22.74 8.97
C CYS A 451 22.86 -23.93 9.93
N VAL A 452 21.96 -24.89 9.79
CA VAL A 452 21.87 -26.09 10.67
C VAL A 452 22.90 -27.17 10.34
N SER A 453 23.58 -27.06 9.20
CA SER A 453 24.62 -27.99 8.77
C SER A 453 25.57 -27.32 7.78
N ALA A 454 26.73 -27.95 7.54
CA ALA A 454 27.70 -27.46 6.57
C ALA A 454 27.13 -27.41 5.14
N GLN A 455 26.30 -28.40 4.77
CA GLN A 455 25.60 -28.51 3.48
C GLN A 455 24.39 -27.57 3.40
N GLY A 456 23.81 -27.20 4.53
CA GLY A 456 22.72 -26.22 4.63
C GLY A 456 23.13 -24.78 4.43
N ARG A 457 24.41 -24.50 4.19
CA ARG A 457 24.90 -23.15 3.89
C ARG A 457 24.50 -22.67 2.50
N ILE A 458 24.25 -21.37 2.36
CA ILE A 458 24.10 -20.72 1.04
C ILE A 458 25.47 -20.72 0.38
N THR A 459 26.45 -20.13 1.06
CA THR A 459 27.83 -19.96 0.61
C THR A 459 28.81 -20.48 1.67
N PRO A 460 30.09 -20.72 1.32
CA PRO A 460 31.11 -21.07 2.31
C PRO A 460 31.25 -20.04 3.46
N GLY A 461 30.87 -18.78 3.21
CA GLY A 461 30.92 -17.69 4.19
C GLY A 461 29.70 -17.57 5.10
N CYS A 462 28.71 -18.46 5.00
CA CYS A 462 27.54 -18.44 5.88
C CYS A 462 27.87 -19.00 7.28
N PRO A 463 27.37 -18.37 8.36
CA PRO A 463 27.53 -18.92 9.70
C PRO A 463 26.65 -20.15 9.89
N GLY A 464 26.98 -20.94 10.91
CA GLY A 464 26.26 -22.14 11.29
C GLY A 464 26.09 -22.31 12.78
N LEU A 465 25.29 -23.30 13.16
CA LEU A 465 25.13 -23.83 14.52
C LEU A 465 25.04 -25.36 14.43
N TYR A 466 26.19 -25.98 14.16
CA TYR A 466 26.33 -27.43 13.99
C TYR A 466 27.66 -27.97 14.52
N ALA A 467 28.43 -27.13 15.21
CA ALA A 467 29.72 -27.47 15.81
C ALA A 467 29.91 -26.69 17.12
N PRO A 468 30.60 -27.24 18.13
CA PRO A 468 30.82 -26.57 19.42
C PRO A 468 31.51 -25.21 19.31
N GLU A 469 32.39 -25.03 18.33
CA GLU A 469 33.09 -23.77 18.06
C GLU A 469 32.12 -22.68 17.63
N HIS A 470 31.03 -23.04 16.95
CA HIS A 470 30.01 -22.10 16.49
C HIS A 470 29.18 -21.59 17.67
N GLU A 471 28.76 -22.49 18.56
CA GLU A 471 28.07 -22.13 19.81
C GLU A 471 28.93 -21.18 20.65
N THR A 472 30.21 -21.49 20.81
CA THR A 472 31.17 -20.65 21.55
C THR A 472 31.30 -19.26 20.94
N ALA A 473 31.42 -19.18 19.61
CA ALA A 473 31.59 -17.92 18.90
C ALA A 473 30.31 -17.07 18.93
N TRP A 474 29.13 -17.67 18.78
CA TRP A 474 27.85 -16.97 18.93
C TRP A 474 27.62 -16.49 20.35
N LYS A 475 27.94 -17.32 21.36
CA LYS A 475 27.84 -16.94 22.77
C LYS A 475 28.62 -15.66 23.07
N ARG A 476 29.85 -15.52 22.54
CA ARG A 476 30.64 -14.28 22.70
C ARG A 476 29.90 -13.04 22.19
N ILE A 477 29.17 -13.14 21.08
CA ILE A 477 28.42 -12.02 20.50
C ILE A 477 27.15 -11.74 21.31
N VAL A 478 26.42 -12.79 21.71
CA VAL A 478 25.23 -12.67 22.57
C VAL A 478 25.59 -12.01 23.90
N ASP A 479 26.65 -12.50 24.56
CA ASP A 479 27.14 -11.96 25.84
C ASP A 479 27.52 -10.47 25.71
N PHE A 480 28.15 -10.07 24.61
CA PHE A 480 28.45 -8.66 24.34
C PHE A 480 27.18 -7.81 24.19
N VAL A 481 26.20 -8.27 23.39
CA VAL A 481 24.94 -7.55 23.16
C VAL A 481 24.19 -7.35 24.48
N HIS A 482 24.11 -8.39 25.32
CA HIS A 482 23.42 -8.32 26.61
C HIS A 482 24.16 -7.49 27.66
N ALA A 483 25.50 -7.49 27.64
CA ALA A 483 26.30 -6.72 28.59
C ALA A 483 26.31 -5.22 28.29
N GLU A 484 26.34 -4.85 27.00
CA GLU A 484 26.61 -3.48 26.57
C GLU A 484 25.36 -2.73 26.07
N THR A 485 24.23 -3.42 25.89
CA THR A 485 23.03 -2.84 25.24
C THR A 485 21.72 -3.32 25.87
N GLN A 486 20.63 -2.65 25.50
CA GLN A 486 19.25 -3.07 25.85
C GLN A 486 18.57 -3.88 24.74
N ALA A 487 19.25 -4.11 23.61
CA ALA A 487 18.67 -4.83 22.49
C ALA A 487 18.47 -6.31 22.84
N LYS A 488 17.36 -6.87 22.37
CA LYS A 488 17.14 -8.32 22.37
C LYS A 488 17.72 -8.93 21.12
N PHE A 489 18.05 -10.22 21.18
CA PHE A 489 18.80 -10.88 20.11
C PHE A 489 18.13 -12.17 19.64
N CYS A 490 17.81 -12.21 18.35
CA CYS A 490 17.15 -13.33 17.69
C CYS A 490 18.13 -14.09 16.78
N CYS A 491 18.14 -15.42 16.89
CA CYS A 491 18.84 -16.28 15.93
C CYS A 491 17.87 -16.76 14.85
N GLN A 492 18.10 -16.34 13.60
CA GLN A 492 17.38 -16.93 12.47
C GLN A 492 18.09 -18.22 12.04
N ILE A 493 17.41 -19.36 12.13
CA ILE A 493 17.96 -20.68 11.79
C ILE A 493 17.37 -21.17 10.46
N GLY A 494 18.21 -21.69 9.57
CA GLY A 494 17.77 -22.10 8.24
C GLY A 494 18.66 -23.14 7.56
N HIS A 495 18.22 -23.55 6.37
CA HIS A 495 18.94 -24.45 5.48
C HIS A 495 18.68 -24.01 4.03
N SER A 496 19.74 -23.78 3.26
CA SER A 496 19.69 -23.19 1.90
C SER A 496 18.97 -24.05 0.87
N GLY A 497 18.98 -25.36 1.03
CA GLY A 497 18.29 -26.30 0.14
C GLY A 497 18.81 -26.15 -1.29
N ARG A 498 17.90 -26.03 -2.27
CA ARG A 498 18.25 -25.87 -3.69
C ARG A 498 19.02 -24.60 -4.04
N LYS A 499 19.07 -23.62 -3.13
CA LYS A 499 19.83 -22.36 -3.28
C LYS A 499 21.16 -22.38 -2.52
N GLY A 500 21.62 -23.56 -2.11
CA GLY A 500 22.92 -23.77 -1.48
C GLY A 500 24.06 -23.93 -2.47
N SER A 501 25.29 -23.97 -1.95
CA SER A 501 26.51 -24.17 -2.74
C SER A 501 26.73 -23.07 -3.79
N THR A 502 26.57 -21.81 -3.40
CA THR A 502 26.76 -20.65 -4.26
C THR A 502 27.96 -19.78 -3.87
N GLN A 503 28.40 -18.94 -4.80
CA GLN A 503 29.46 -17.94 -4.59
C GLN A 503 29.04 -16.90 -3.55
N LEU A 504 30.02 -16.15 -3.00
CA LEU A 504 29.74 -15.08 -2.06
C LEU A 504 28.93 -13.97 -2.74
N GLY A 505 28.09 -13.24 -1.98
CA GLY A 505 27.10 -12.32 -2.56
C GLY A 505 27.66 -11.16 -3.41
N TRP A 506 28.94 -10.83 -3.29
CA TRP A 506 29.61 -9.81 -4.11
C TRP A 506 30.43 -10.38 -5.28
N GLU A 507 30.46 -11.70 -5.44
CA GLU A 507 31.05 -12.35 -6.61
C GLU A 507 29.98 -12.40 -7.72
N GLU A 508 29.39 -13.55 -7.96
CA GLU A 508 28.25 -13.70 -8.86
C GLU A 508 27.06 -14.24 -8.06
N MET A 509 26.05 -13.39 -7.88
CA MET A 509 24.89 -13.70 -7.04
C MET A 509 24.16 -14.95 -7.53
N ASP A 510 23.84 -15.85 -6.60
CA ASP A 510 23.16 -17.14 -6.84
C ASP A 510 23.89 -18.13 -7.78
N ALA A 511 25.05 -17.78 -8.31
CA ALA A 511 25.82 -18.68 -9.17
C ALA A 511 26.47 -19.82 -8.37
N PRO A 512 26.58 -21.02 -8.95
CA PRO A 512 27.28 -22.13 -8.30
C PRO A 512 28.74 -21.78 -8.01
N LEU A 513 29.35 -22.47 -7.04
CA LEU A 513 30.77 -22.32 -6.76
C LEU A 513 31.61 -22.65 -8.00
N LYS A 514 32.71 -21.90 -8.18
CA LYS A 514 33.67 -22.14 -9.28
C LYS A 514 34.35 -23.51 -9.19
N ALA A 515 34.51 -24.03 -7.98
CA ALA A 515 35.00 -25.37 -7.69
C ALA A 515 34.47 -25.83 -6.32
N GLY A 516 34.35 -27.15 -6.12
CA GLY A 516 33.98 -27.71 -4.82
C GLY A 516 32.51 -27.54 -4.45
N ASN A 517 31.59 -27.54 -5.43
CA ASN A 517 30.16 -27.62 -5.12
C ASN A 517 29.85 -28.89 -4.32
N TRP A 518 29.01 -28.76 -3.30
CA TRP A 518 28.43 -29.91 -2.60
C TRP A 518 27.05 -30.25 -3.16
N GLU A 519 26.61 -31.49 -2.93
CA GLU A 519 25.25 -31.92 -3.29
C GLU A 519 24.23 -31.13 -2.46
N THR A 520 23.28 -30.49 -3.12
CA THR A 520 22.15 -29.81 -2.48
C THR A 520 20.94 -30.74 -2.41
N ILE A 521 20.07 -30.51 -1.43
CA ILE A 521 18.83 -31.28 -1.25
C ILE A 521 17.61 -30.35 -1.32
N SER A 522 16.46 -30.87 -1.74
CA SER A 522 15.20 -30.12 -1.81
C SER A 522 13.98 -31.05 -1.81
N ALA A 523 12.78 -30.45 -1.82
CA ALA A 523 11.51 -31.17 -1.95
C ALA A 523 11.43 -31.97 -3.26
N SER A 524 11.94 -31.42 -4.37
CA SER A 524 11.97 -32.04 -5.70
C SER A 524 13.26 -31.67 -6.45
N PRO A 525 13.66 -32.43 -7.50
CA PRO A 525 14.90 -32.20 -8.23
C PRO A 525 14.78 -31.06 -9.26
N ILE A 526 14.39 -29.88 -8.78
CA ILE A 526 14.16 -28.67 -9.59
C ILE A 526 15.25 -27.66 -9.22
N PRO A 527 16.16 -27.29 -10.15
CA PRO A 527 17.23 -26.34 -9.88
C PRO A 527 16.68 -24.93 -9.61
N TRP A 528 17.51 -24.06 -9.01
CA TRP A 528 17.19 -22.64 -8.83
C TRP A 528 17.13 -21.90 -10.18
N SER A 529 18.10 -22.15 -11.05
CA SER A 529 18.17 -21.63 -12.42
C SER A 529 18.84 -22.68 -13.32
N ASP A 530 18.83 -22.46 -14.63
CA ASP A 530 19.50 -23.33 -15.61
C ASP A 530 21.03 -23.46 -15.37
N ASN A 531 21.62 -22.49 -14.66
CA ASN A 531 23.03 -22.48 -14.33
C ASN A 531 23.36 -23.22 -13.02
N ASN A 532 22.36 -23.66 -12.25
CA ASN A 532 22.56 -24.36 -10.98
C ASN A 532 22.32 -25.88 -11.15
N PRO A 533 23.10 -26.74 -10.48
CA PRO A 533 22.79 -28.18 -10.43
C PRO A 533 21.41 -28.43 -9.83
N ALA A 534 20.70 -29.43 -10.36
CA ALA A 534 19.47 -29.90 -9.74
C ALA A 534 19.77 -30.49 -8.35
N PRO A 535 19.00 -30.13 -7.31
CA PRO A 535 19.15 -30.75 -6.00
C PRO A 535 18.71 -32.21 -6.04
N ARG A 536 19.20 -33.02 -5.11
CA ARG A 536 18.66 -34.33 -4.85
C ARG A 536 17.31 -34.21 -4.14
N GLU A 537 16.32 -34.98 -4.58
CA GLU A 537 15.04 -35.09 -3.88
C GLU A 537 15.24 -35.75 -2.50
N MET A 538 14.72 -35.13 -1.45
CA MET A 538 14.82 -35.66 -0.09
C MET A 538 13.98 -36.93 0.08
N THR A 539 14.57 -37.92 0.75
CA THR A 539 13.88 -39.09 1.31
C THR A 539 13.31 -38.76 2.69
N ARG A 540 12.46 -39.62 3.24
CA ARG A 540 12.00 -39.49 4.63
C ARG A 540 13.18 -39.49 5.64
N GLY A 541 14.22 -40.28 5.39
CA GLY A 541 15.42 -40.28 6.23
C GLY A 541 16.18 -38.94 6.18
N ASP A 542 16.27 -38.30 5.01
CA ASP A 542 16.85 -36.96 4.90
C ASP A 542 16.01 -35.92 5.67
N MET A 543 14.67 -36.03 5.61
CA MET A 543 13.76 -35.17 6.36
C MET A 543 13.95 -35.30 7.87
N GLU A 544 14.13 -36.52 8.38
CA GLU A 544 14.40 -36.79 9.80
C GLU A 544 15.76 -36.25 10.24
N GLU A 545 16.80 -36.49 9.45
CA GLU A 545 18.16 -35.98 9.71
C GLU A 545 18.18 -34.45 9.75
N VAL A 546 17.62 -33.78 8.75
CA VAL A 546 17.57 -32.31 8.72
C VAL A 546 16.72 -31.77 9.88
N THR A 547 15.62 -32.44 10.24
CA THR A 547 14.82 -32.06 11.42
C THR A 547 15.66 -32.15 12.70
N ALA A 548 16.45 -33.22 12.88
CA ALA A 548 17.36 -33.35 14.01
C ALA A 548 18.44 -32.26 14.02
N GLN A 549 18.94 -31.84 12.85
CA GLN A 549 19.87 -30.72 12.72
C GLN A 549 19.24 -29.38 13.15
N PHE A 550 17.99 -29.11 12.76
CA PHE A 550 17.25 -27.93 13.25
C PHE A 550 17.06 -27.95 14.78
N VAL A 551 16.75 -29.11 15.36
CA VAL A 551 16.63 -29.28 16.82
C VAL A 551 17.98 -29.02 17.50
N ALA A 552 19.06 -29.65 17.04
CA ALA A 552 20.40 -29.46 17.62
C ALA A 552 20.85 -27.99 17.55
N ALA A 553 20.61 -27.30 16.43
CA ALA A 553 20.90 -25.89 16.28
C ALA A 553 20.06 -25.01 17.23
N THR A 554 18.80 -25.37 17.46
CA THR A 554 17.90 -24.70 18.41
C THR A 554 18.41 -24.81 19.84
N GLU A 555 18.85 -26.00 20.26
CA GLU A 555 19.45 -26.23 21.58
C GLU A 555 20.78 -25.47 21.74
N MET A 556 21.62 -25.44 20.70
CA MET A 556 22.85 -24.64 20.70
C MET A 556 22.54 -23.13 20.81
N ALA A 557 21.51 -22.64 20.11
CA ALA A 557 21.08 -21.24 20.23
C ALA A 557 20.60 -20.91 21.65
N GLU A 558 19.89 -21.83 22.30
CA GLU A 558 19.44 -21.64 23.68
C GLU A 558 20.64 -21.50 24.63
N ARG A 559 21.60 -22.42 24.53
CA ARG A 559 22.82 -22.41 25.35
C ARG A 559 23.72 -21.22 25.06
N ALA A 560 23.75 -20.73 23.82
CA ALA A 560 24.43 -19.50 23.45
C ALA A 560 23.78 -18.26 24.06
N GLY A 561 22.52 -18.35 24.50
CA GLY A 561 21.83 -17.32 25.27
C GLY A 561 20.84 -16.46 24.47
N PHE A 562 20.51 -16.82 23.22
CA PHE A 562 19.58 -16.03 22.41
C PHE A 562 18.23 -15.83 23.11
N ASP A 563 17.63 -14.65 22.90
CA ASP A 563 16.33 -14.28 23.50
C ASP A 563 15.15 -14.86 22.71
N MET A 564 15.36 -15.06 21.41
CA MET A 564 14.35 -15.51 20.45
C MET A 564 15.01 -16.35 19.35
N ILE A 565 14.22 -17.23 18.73
CA ILE A 565 14.62 -18.00 17.54
C ILE A 565 13.58 -17.82 16.44
N GLU A 566 14.04 -17.78 15.19
CA GLU A 566 13.18 -17.79 14.01
C GLU A 566 13.50 -18.96 13.09
N LEU A 567 12.48 -19.70 12.67
CA LEU A 567 12.61 -20.65 11.56
C LEU A 567 12.56 -19.89 10.22
N HIS A 568 13.58 -20.05 9.39
CA HIS A 568 13.57 -19.50 8.04
C HIS A 568 12.82 -20.43 7.05
N ALA A 569 11.55 -20.12 6.78
CA ALA A 569 10.66 -20.82 5.85
C ALA A 569 10.27 -19.98 4.62
N ALA A 570 11.20 -19.15 4.13
CA ALA A 570 10.97 -18.18 3.06
C ALA A 570 12.10 -18.22 2.00
N HIS A 571 11.98 -17.36 1.00
CA HIS A 571 13.02 -17.06 0.00
C HIS A 571 13.55 -18.26 -0.79
N GLY A 572 12.74 -19.30 -0.98
CA GLY A 572 13.08 -20.46 -1.81
C GLY A 572 14.18 -21.34 -1.21
N TYR A 573 14.54 -21.13 0.05
CA TYR A 573 15.41 -22.04 0.80
C TYR A 573 14.68 -23.35 1.13
N LEU A 574 15.29 -24.25 1.90
CA LEU A 574 14.80 -25.64 1.99
C LEU A 574 13.35 -25.76 2.47
N VAL A 575 13.01 -25.14 3.59
CA VAL A 575 11.65 -25.22 4.14
C VAL A 575 10.65 -24.53 3.22
N SER A 576 11.00 -23.36 2.68
CA SER A 576 10.22 -22.68 1.64
C SER A 576 10.04 -23.54 0.38
N SER A 577 11.02 -24.39 0.06
CA SER A 577 10.97 -25.25 -1.12
C SER A 577 9.94 -26.37 -1.00
N PHE A 578 9.63 -26.82 0.22
CA PHE A 578 8.49 -27.70 0.48
C PHE A 578 7.16 -26.95 0.39
N ILE A 579 7.11 -25.72 0.90
CA ILE A 579 5.90 -24.91 0.91
C ILE A 579 5.51 -24.50 -0.50
N SER A 580 6.42 -23.99 -1.34
CA SER A 580 6.06 -23.47 -2.66
C SER A 580 5.78 -24.59 -3.68
N PRO A 581 4.66 -24.54 -4.42
CA PRO A 581 4.40 -25.48 -5.52
C PRO A 581 5.38 -25.29 -6.69
N THR A 582 6.09 -24.15 -6.78
CA THR A 582 7.12 -23.91 -7.81
C THR A 582 8.36 -24.80 -7.64
N SER A 583 8.59 -25.31 -6.43
CA SER A 583 9.75 -26.11 -6.05
C SER A 583 9.40 -27.51 -5.54
N ASN A 584 8.13 -27.78 -5.25
CA ASN A 584 7.64 -29.05 -4.74
C ASN A 584 6.66 -29.70 -5.73
N ARG A 585 7.15 -30.73 -6.43
CA ARG A 585 6.36 -31.58 -7.34
C ARG A 585 6.25 -33.02 -6.84
N ARG A 586 6.43 -33.23 -5.54
CA ARG A 586 6.30 -34.55 -4.93
C ARG A 586 4.88 -35.07 -5.09
N THR A 587 4.75 -36.38 -5.21
CA THR A 587 3.48 -37.10 -5.32
C THR A 587 3.16 -37.94 -4.08
N ASP A 588 4.02 -37.89 -3.07
CA ASP A 588 3.80 -38.49 -1.75
C ASP A 588 3.09 -37.50 -0.79
N ASP A 589 3.02 -37.86 0.48
CA ASP A 589 2.32 -37.09 1.52
C ASP A 589 2.96 -35.72 1.84
N TYR A 590 4.05 -35.34 1.14
CA TYR A 590 4.76 -34.08 1.31
C TYR A 590 4.66 -33.15 0.09
N GLY A 591 3.85 -33.47 -0.92
CA GLY A 591 3.58 -32.60 -2.08
C GLY A 591 2.11 -32.56 -2.52
N GLY A 592 1.83 -31.72 -3.52
CA GLY A 592 0.47 -31.49 -4.03
C GLY A 592 -0.31 -30.48 -3.19
N SER A 593 -1.22 -30.95 -2.34
CA SER A 593 -2.08 -30.07 -1.53
C SER A 593 -1.28 -29.17 -0.60
N LEU A 594 -1.84 -28.03 -0.20
CA LEU A 594 -1.23 -27.16 0.81
C LEU A 594 -0.93 -27.90 2.12
N GLU A 595 -1.85 -28.76 2.58
CA GLU A 595 -1.66 -29.58 3.77
C GLU A 595 -0.40 -30.45 3.67
N ASN A 596 -0.21 -31.14 2.54
CA ASN A 596 0.96 -31.99 2.32
C ASN A 596 2.25 -31.16 2.20
N ARG A 597 2.21 -30.04 1.46
CA ARG A 597 3.34 -29.11 1.34
C ARG A 597 3.78 -28.54 2.68
N LEU A 598 2.85 -28.35 3.62
CA LEU A 598 3.12 -27.88 4.98
C LEU A 598 3.51 -28.99 5.96
N ARG A 599 3.31 -30.26 5.64
CA ARG A 599 3.49 -31.38 6.57
C ARG A 599 4.88 -31.41 7.20
N TRP A 600 5.93 -31.47 6.39
CA TRP A 600 7.32 -31.47 6.88
C TRP A 600 7.74 -30.12 7.49
N PRO A 601 7.46 -28.95 6.88
CA PRO A 601 7.70 -27.65 7.52
C PRO A 601 7.13 -27.53 8.94
N LEU A 602 5.92 -28.03 9.17
CA LEU A 602 5.29 -28.02 10.50
C LEU A 602 5.88 -29.08 11.45
N GLU A 603 6.35 -30.23 10.94
CA GLU A 603 7.13 -31.18 11.74
C GLU A 603 8.42 -30.56 12.28
N VAL A 604 9.18 -29.87 11.41
CA VAL A 604 10.39 -29.14 11.80
C VAL A 604 10.08 -28.07 12.85
N PHE A 605 9.06 -27.24 12.59
CA PHE A 605 8.69 -26.17 13.51
C PHE A 605 8.28 -26.72 14.89
N ARG A 606 7.45 -27.76 14.95
CA ARG A 606 7.03 -28.38 16.22
C ARG A 606 8.22 -28.99 16.97
N ALA A 607 9.15 -29.62 16.26
CA ALA A 607 10.34 -30.21 16.86
C ALA A 607 11.25 -29.13 17.47
N MET A 608 11.51 -28.04 16.74
CA MET A 608 12.22 -26.87 17.28
C MET A 608 11.48 -26.26 18.47
N ARG A 609 10.16 -26.08 18.37
CA ARG A 609 9.33 -25.49 19.43
C ARG A 609 9.38 -26.32 20.71
N ALA A 610 9.46 -27.65 20.61
CA ALA A 610 9.62 -28.57 21.74
C ALA A 610 11.00 -28.47 22.41
N ALA A 611 12.05 -28.13 21.66
CA ALA A 611 13.41 -27.93 22.17
C ALA A 611 13.63 -26.51 22.72
N TRP A 612 12.88 -25.51 22.24
CA TRP A 612 13.00 -24.12 22.68
C TRP A 612 12.19 -23.85 23.96
N PRO A 613 12.70 -23.09 24.96
CA PRO A 613 11.98 -22.81 26.20
C PRO A 613 10.61 -22.15 25.98
N GLU A 614 9.57 -22.63 26.67
CA GLU A 614 8.19 -22.18 26.48
C GLU A 614 8.00 -20.68 26.78
N ASN A 615 8.79 -20.09 27.69
CA ASN A 615 8.71 -18.67 28.01
C ASN A 615 9.38 -17.76 26.96
N LYS A 616 10.19 -18.32 26.06
CA LYS A 616 10.89 -17.57 25.01
C LYS A 616 10.13 -17.63 23.68
N PRO A 617 9.99 -16.50 22.97
CA PRO A 617 9.28 -16.49 21.70
C PRO A 617 9.98 -17.29 20.61
N MET A 618 9.18 -17.78 19.67
CA MET A 618 9.65 -18.39 18.43
C MET A 618 8.83 -17.85 17.25
N SER A 619 9.49 -17.33 16.22
CA SER A 619 8.83 -16.88 14.98
C SER A 619 9.11 -17.81 13.81
N VAL A 620 8.37 -17.58 12.72
CA VAL A 620 8.68 -18.14 11.41
C VAL A 620 8.69 -17.02 10.38
N ARG A 621 9.68 -17.03 9.49
CA ARG A 621 9.67 -16.19 8.30
C ARG A 621 9.11 -16.93 7.11
N ILE A 622 8.10 -16.36 6.45
CA ILE A 622 7.46 -16.96 5.27
C ILE A 622 7.57 -16.04 4.04
N SER A 623 7.48 -16.63 2.84
CA SER A 623 7.21 -15.87 1.61
C SER A 623 5.71 -15.87 1.36
N ALA A 624 5.05 -14.72 1.54
CA ALA A 624 3.60 -14.59 1.41
C ALA A 624 3.10 -14.52 -0.04
N ASN A 625 4.01 -14.38 -1.01
CA ASN A 625 3.70 -14.42 -2.42
C ASN A 625 4.93 -14.86 -3.20
N ASP A 626 4.76 -15.81 -4.12
CA ASP A 626 5.84 -16.28 -5.01
C ASP A 626 6.03 -15.40 -6.25
N TRP A 627 5.06 -14.52 -6.54
CA TRP A 627 5.02 -13.61 -7.69
C TRP A 627 5.00 -14.30 -9.06
N VAL A 628 4.43 -15.51 -9.13
CA VAL A 628 4.20 -16.28 -10.37
C VAL A 628 2.71 -16.53 -10.64
N GLY A 629 1.82 -15.73 -10.03
CA GLY A 629 0.37 -15.89 -10.16
C GLY A 629 -0.16 -17.11 -9.42
N ALA A 630 -1.12 -17.83 -10.03
CA ALA A 630 -1.78 -18.98 -9.41
C ALA A 630 -0.89 -20.23 -9.30
N ASP A 631 0.26 -20.25 -9.98
CA ASP A 631 1.21 -21.37 -9.96
C ASP A 631 2.13 -21.38 -8.73
N GLY A 632 2.00 -20.38 -7.85
CA GLY A 632 2.80 -20.21 -6.64
C GLY A 632 1.94 -20.00 -5.39
N VAL A 633 2.60 -19.77 -4.26
CA VAL A 633 1.94 -19.29 -3.04
C VAL A 633 1.32 -17.92 -3.32
N THR A 634 0.02 -17.81 -3.05
CA THR A 634 -0.76 -16.57 -3.17
C THR A 634 -0.92 -15.89 -1.81
N PRO A 635 -1.28 -14.60 -1.76
CA PRO A 635 -1.54 -13.90 -0.49
C PRO A 635 -2.64 -14.55 0.36
N ASP A 636 -3.66 -15.16 -0.26
CA ASP A 636 -4.73 -15.92 0.42
C ASP A 636 -4.15 -17.18 1.06
N GLU A 637 -3.36 -17.95 0.30
CA GLU A 637 -2.70 -19.15 0.82
C GLU A 637 -1.72 -18.80 1.95
N ALA A 638 -1.06 -17.64 1.90
CA ALA A 638 -0.17 -17.17 2.96
C ALA A 638 -0.87 -16.97 4.31
N VAL A 639 -2.15 -16.60 4.33
CA VAL A 639 -2.96 -16.51 5.56
C VAL A 639 -3.13 -17.90 6.17
N GLU A 640 -3.42 -18.92 5.37
CA GLU A 640 -3.55 -20.30 5.85
C GLU A 640 -2.21 -20.88 6.31
N ILE A 641 -1.11 -20.59 5.59
CA ILE A 641 0.25 -20.95 6.00
C ILE A 641 0.57 -20.34 7.37
N ALA A 642 0.28 -19.05 7.55
CA ALA A 642 0.51 -18.34 8.81
C ALA A 642 -0.32 -18.94 9.97
N ARG A 643 -1.61 -19.23 9.74
CA ARG A 643 -2.47 -19.92 10.73
C ARG A 643 -1.91 -21.28 11.12
N ALA A 644 -1.43 -22.07 10.15
CA ALA A 644 -0.87 -23.39 10.42
C ALA A 644 0.41 -23.32 11.29
N PHE A 645 1.30 -22.36 11.03
CA PHE A 645 2.48 -22.15 11.88
C PHE A 645 2.13 -21.60 13.26
N ALA A 646 1.16 -20.69 13.37
CA ALA A 646 0.67 -20.22 14.66
C ALA A 646 0.09 -21.36 15.50
N GLN A 647 -0.71 -22.24 14.89
CA GLN A 647 -1.22 -23.46 15.55
C GLN A 647 -0.10 -24.43 15.95
N ALA A 648 1.02 -24.44 15.23
CA ALA A 648 2.22 -25.21 15.60
C ALA A 648 3.06 -24.54 16.71
N GLY A 649 2.71 -23.32 17.13
CA GLY A 649 3.33 -22.61 18.25
C GLY A 649 4.15 -21.38 17.88
N ALA A 650 4.02 -20.85 16.66
CA ALA A 650 4.64 -19.58 16.28
C ALA A 650 3.97 -18.40 16.99
N ASP A 651 4.79 -17.54 17.59
CA ASP A 651 4.33 -16.35 18.32
C ASP A 651 4.23 -15.11 17.42
N LEU A 652 4.95 -15.12 16.30
CA LEU A 652 5.08 -14.02 15.35
C LEU A 652 5.36 -14.59 13.96
N ILE A 653 4.75 -13.99 12.94
CA ILE A 653 5.06 -14.27 11.54
C ILE A 653 5.90 -13.12 10.95
N ASP A 654 7.14 -13.39 10.53
CA ASP A 654 7.95 -12.46 9.72
C ASP A 654 7.52 -12.59 8.25
N VAL A 655 6.88 -11.54 7.73
CA VAL A 655 6.17 -11.59 6.45
C VAL A 655 7.02 -11.01 5.34
N SER A 656 7.69 -11.89 4.61
CA SER A 656 8.46 -11.56 3.41
C SER A 656 7.71 -11.93 2.12
N ALA A 657 8.32 -11.73 0.95
CA ALA A 657 7.79 -12.21 -0.33
C ALA A 657 8.88 -12.53 -1.35
N GLY A 658 8.56 -13.44 -2.28
CA GLY A 658 9.37 -13.81 -3.43
C GLY A 658 10.64 -14.59 -3.10
N GLN A 659 11.61 -14.50 -4.02
CA GLN A 659 12.87 -15.26 -4.02
C GLN A 659 12.67 -16.78 -4.07
N THR A 660 11.49 -17.23 -4.50
CA THR A 660 11.11 -18.64 -4.62
C THR A 660 11.25 -19.18 -6.05
N SER A 661 11.12 -18.32 -7.07
CA SER A 661 11.36 -18.64 -8.49
C SER A 661 12.10 -17.49 -9.20
N VAL A 662 12.88 -17.81 -10.22
CA VAL A 662 13.50 -16.82 -11.14
C VAL A 662 12.50 -16.21 -12.12
N GLU A 663 11.32 -16.81 -12.26
CA GLU A 663 10.22 -16.32 -13.10
C GLU A 663 9.35 -15.26 -12.39
N ALA A 664 9.61 -15.03 -11.11
CA ALA A 664 8.87 -14.09 -10.27
C ALA A 664 8.86 -12.67 -10.86
N LYS A 665 7.68 -12.03 -10.87
CA LYS A 665 7.48 -10.63 -11.32
C LYS A 665 6.99 -9.74 -10.17
N PRO A 666 7.86 -9.42 -9.19
CA PRO A 666 7.48 -8.57 -8.07
C PRO A 666 7.15 -7.15 -8.51
N VAL A 667 6.06 -6.61 -7.96
CA VAL A 667 5.69 -5.20 -8.15
C VAL A 667 6.33 -4.39 -7.04
N TYR A 668 7.49 -3.79 -7.32
CA TYR A 668 8.20 -2.97 -6.34
C TYR A 668 7.53 -1.62 -6.13
N GLY A 669 7.58 -1.15 -4.89
CA GLY A 669 7.04 0.14 -4.47
C GLY A 669 7.43 0.45 -3.03
N ARG A 670 6.96 1.60 -2.52
CA ARG A 670 7.05 1.94 -1.10
C ARG A 670 6.30 0.88 -0.29
N MET A 671 6.92 0.28 0.73
CA MET A 671 6.25 -0.66 1.65
C MET A 671 5.57 -1.85 0.94
N PHE A 672 6.12 -2.32 -0.19
CA PHE A 672 5.41 -3.21 -1.12
C PHE A 672 5.03 -4.59 -0.55
N GLN A 673 5.64 -5.03 0.55
CA GLN A 673 5.29 -6.29 1.23
C GLN A 673 4.39 -6.07 2.45
N THR A 674 4.24 -4.84 2.94
CA THR A 674 3.35 -4.50 4.05
C THR A 674 1.91 -4.97 3.84
N PRO A 675 1.31 -4.92 2.64
CA PRO A 675 -0.04 -5.45 2.42
C PRO A 675 -0.18 -6.94 2.77
N PHE A 676 0.88 -7.75 2.65
CA PHE A 676 0.84 -9.15 3.07
C PHE A 676 0.84 -9.30 4.59
N SER A 677 1.65 -8.47 5.28
CA SER A 677 1.68 -8.42 6.75
C SER A 677 0.34 -7.98 7.32
N ASP A 678 -0.24 -6.93 6.72
CA ASP A 678 -1.55 -6.40 7.03
C ASP A 678 -2.62 -7.49 6.92
N ARG A 679 -2.63 -8.18 5.78
CA ARG A 679 -3.57 -9.27 5.52
C ARG A 679 -3.46 -10.39 6.55
N ILE A 680 -2.26 -10.91 6.78
CA ILE A 680 -2.05 -12.01 7.75
C ILE A 680 -2.46 -11.54 9.15
N ARG A 681 -2.07 -10.34 9.56
CA ARG A 681 -2.39 -9.82 10.89
C ARG A 681 -3.89 -9.73 11.12
N ASN A 682 -4.60 -9.10 10.19
CA ASN A 682 -6.01 -8.76 10.38
C ASN A 682 -6.96 -9.89 9.99
N GLU A 683 -6.63 -10.74 9.01
CA GLU A 683 -7.47 -11.90 8.64
C GLU A 683 -7.18 -13.15 9.49
N ALA A 684 -5.96 -13.35 9.99
CA ALA A 684 -5.64 -14.48 10.88
C ALA A 684 -5.64 -14.12 12.36
N GLY A 685 -5.66 -12.83 12.73
CA GLY A 685 -5.58 -12.39 14.13
C GLY A 685 -4.23 -12.74 14.77
N LEU A 686 -3.15 -12.69 13.99
CA LEU A 686 -1.80 -13.10 14.40
C LEU A 686 -0.88 -11.89 14.54
N ALA A 687 0.11 -11.99 15.44
CA ALA A 687 1.16 -10.99 15.48
C ALA A 687 2.06 -11.11 14.24
N THR A 688 2.39 -9.98 13.63
CA THR A 688 3.23 -9.96 12.42
C THR A 688 4.37 -8.95 12.51
N MET A 689 5.43 -9.24 11.75
CA MET A 689 6.50 -8.30 11.46
C MET A 689 6.52 -7.98 9.97
N ALA A 690 6.49 -6.69 9.64
CA ALA A 690 6.56 -6.22 8.26
C ALA A 690 8.00 -5.92 7.84
N VAL A 691 8.32 -6.25 6.59
CA VAL A 691 9.58 -5.92 5.91
C VAL A 691 9.30 -5.35 4.52
N GLY A 692 10.36 -5.03 3.76
CA GLY A 692 10.27 -4.72 2.33
C GLY A 692 10.18 -3.22 2.02
N ASN A 693 11.33 -2.65 1.64
CA ASN A 693 11.47 -1.25 1.23
C ASN A 693 10.93 -0.22 2.25
N ILE A 694 11.27 -0.45 3.53
CA ILE A 694 11.00 0.44 4.66
C ILE A 694 12.32 1.12 5.05
N TYR A 695 12.35 2.45 5.04
CA TYR A 695 13.59 3.21 5.21
C TYR A 695 13.46 4.56 5.93
N GLU A 696 12.25 4.93 6.38
CA GLU A 696 11.96 6.19 7.10
C GLU A 696 11.13 5.91 8.36
N ALA A 697 11.24 6.74 9.39
CA ALA A 697 10.39 6.68 10.59
C ALA A 697 8.91 6.74 10.23
N ASP A 698 8.54 7.62 9.31
CA ASP A 698 7.18 7.79 8.84
C ASP A 698 6.56 6.49 8.32
N HIS A 699 7.36 5.62 7.67
CA HIS A 699 6.90 4.29 7.25
C HIS A 699 6.62 3.41 8.45
N VAL A 700 7.56 3.36 9.41
CA VAL A 700 7.44 2.52 10.62
C VAL A 700 6.21 2.93 11.42
N ASN A 701 6.08 4.22 11.70
CA ASN A 701 4.96 4.77 12.48
C ASN A 701 3.62 4.53 11.77
N SER A 702 3.57 4.72 10.44
CA SER A 702 2.35 4.47 9.66
C SER A 702 1.94 2.99 9.67
N ILE A 703 2.90 2.07 9.52
CA ILE A 703 2.63 0.62 9.53
C ILE A 703 2.05 0.18 10.88
N LEU A 704 2.68 0.62 11.98
CA LEU A 704 2.28 0.26 13.34
C LEU A 704 0.93 0.88 13.70
N MET A 705 0.79 2.19 13.48
CA MET A 705 -0.41 2.91 13.88
C MET A 705 -1.63 2.49 13.06
N ALA A 706 -1.47 2.17 11.77
CA ALA A 706 -2.57 1.64 10.95
C ALA A 706 -2.91 0.17 11.21
N GLY A 707 -2.23 -0.51 12.14
CA GLY A 707 -2.51 -1.90 12.50
C GLY A 707 -2.10 -2.91 11.43
N ARG A 708 -1.03 -2.63 10.67
CA ARG A 708 -0.54 -3.50 9.58
C ARG A 708 0.59 -4.45 10.00
N ALA A 709 1.22 -4.17 11.14
CA ALA A 709 2.21 -5.04 11.79
C ALA A 709 2.36 -4.66 13.26
N ASP A 710 2.97 -5.55 14.05
CA ASP A 710 3.30 -5.30 15.46
C ASP A 710 4.78 -4.94 15.63
N LEU A 711 5.63 -5.42 14.73
CA LEU A 711 7.06 -5.08 14.62
C LEU A 711 7.41 -4.68 13.18
N VAL A 712 8.48 -3.90 13.01
CA VAL A 712 8.93 -3.47 11.68
C VAL A 712 10.43 -3.73 11.53
N ALA A 713 10.79 -4.59 10.58
CA ALA A 713 12.17 -4.95 10.31
C ALA A 713 12.77 -4.12 9.16
N ILE A 714 13.95 -3.57 9.43
CA ILE A 714 14.69 -2.67 8.57
C ILE A 714 16.06 -3.27 8.27
N ALA A 715 16.36 -3.41 6.98
CA ALA A 715 17.58 -4.05 6.49
C ALA A 715 18.62 -3.02 6.01
N ARG A 716 18.55 -2.63 4.73
CA ARG A 716 19.56 -1.78 4.06
C ARG A 716 19.87 -0.45 4.78
N PRO A 717 18.89 0.26 5.38
CA PRO A 717 19.21 1.44 6.19
C PRO A 717 20.18 1.14 7.33
N HIS A 718 20.04 0.01 8.04
CA HIS A 718 20.98 -0.42 9.08
C HIS A 718 22.33 -0.93 8.55
N LEU A 719 22.42 -1.28 7.25
CA LEU A 719 23.72 -1.54 6.61
C LEU A 719 24.47 -0.23 6.36
N ALA A 720 23.76 0.80 5.89
CA ALA A 720 24.32 2.12 5.60
C ALA A 720 24.63 2.92 6.88
N ASP A 721 23.78 2.78 7.90
CA ASP A 721 23.87 3.50 9.17
C ASP A 721 23.50 2.56 10.33
N PRO A 722 24.48 2.02 11.09
CA PRO A 722 24.19 1.13 12.21
C PRO A 722 23.40 1.81 13.34
N TYR A 723 23.39 3.14 13.40
CA TYR A 723 22.69 3.93 14.42
C TYR A 723 21.42 4.60 13.89
N TRP A 724 20.89 4.10 12.77
CA TRP A 724 19.69 4.63 12.10
C TRP A 724 18.55 4.93 13.07
N THR A 725 18.27 4.03 14.03
CA THR A 725 17.17 4.24 14.99
C THR A 725 17.41 5.47 15.88
N LEU A 726 18.63 5.68 16.37
CA LEU A 726 18.98 6.86 17.19
C LEU A 726 18.96 8.16 16.38
N HIS A 727 19.45 8.12 15.15
CA HIS A 727 19.46 9.28 14.26
C HIS A 727 18.05 9.67 13.82
N THR A 728 17.21 8.69 13.48
CA THR A 728 15.82 8.92 13.13
C THR A 728 15.00 9.38 14.34
N ALA A 729 15.24 8.83 15.54
CA ALA A 729 14.66 9.37 16.79
C ALA A 729 14.94 10.87 16.91
N THR A 730 16.20 11.26 16.70
CA THR A 730 16.63 12.66 16.73
C THR A 730 15.92 13.51 15.68
N GLN A 731 15.80 13.01 14.45
CA GLN A 731 15.16 13.72 13.34
C GLN A 731 13.67 13.97 13.57
N ILE A 732 12.95 13.03 14.18
CA ILE A 732 11.51 13.18 14.46
C ILE A 732 11.22 13.82 15.83
N GLY A 733 12.24 14.42 16.47
CA GLY A 733 12.06 15.12 17.74
C GLY A 733 11.99 14.22 18.99
N ASP A 734 12.23 12.92 18.87
CA ASP A 734 12.30 12.03 20.03
C ASP A 734 13.60 12.28 20.81
N ARG A 735 13.46 12.65 22.08
CA ARG A 735 14.57 12.94 23.01
C ARG A 735 14.65 11.92 24.16
N ALA A 736 13.77 10.91 24.16
CA ALA A 736 13.69 9.90 25.21
C ALA A 736 14.44 8.62 24.85
N GLU A 737 14.79 8.41 23.58
CA GLU A 737 15.57 7.23 23.19
C GLU A 737 16.94 7.19 23.88
N HIS A 738 17.29 6.01 24.39
CA HIS A 738 18.51 5.83 25.17
C HIS A 738 19.73 5.70 24.26
N TRP A 739 20.65 6.66 24.35
CA TRP A 739 21.98 6.59 23.77
C TRP A 739 22.96 5.99 24.77
N PRO A 740 23.92 5.15 24.34
CA PRO A 740 25.00 4.70 25.20
C PRO A 740 25.73 5.87 25.87
N ASP A 741 26.04 5.76 27.16
CA ASP A 741 26.65 6.84 27.95
C ASP A 741 27.92 7.46 27.29
N PRO A 742 28.81 6.68 26.66
CA PRO A 742 29.97 7.27 25.95
C PRO A 742 29.60 8.13 24.73
N TYR A 743 28.37 8.04 24.21
CA TYR A 743 27.91 8.73 22.98
C TYR A 743 27.09 10.00 23.26
N LEU A 744 26.89 10.38 24.52
CA LEU A 744 26.07 11.54 24.89
C LEU A 744 26.53 12.86 24.26
N ALA A 745 27.85 13.09 24.12
CA ALA A 745 28.34 14.28 23.44
C ALA A 745 27.97 14.31 21.94
N GLY A 746 27.92 13.13 21.30
CA GLY A 746 27.46 12.97 19.92
C GLY A 746 25.95 13.17 19.79
N ARG A 747 25.17 12.62 20.73
CA ARG A 747 23.72 12.86 20.86
C ARG A 747 23.42 14.36 20.95
N ASP A 748 24.07 15.06 21.86
CA ASP A 748 23.83 16.50 22.07
C ASP A 748 24.17 17.32 20.82
N GLN A 749 25.17 16.89 20.06
CA GLN A 749 25.48 17.50 18.76
C GLN A 749 24.41 17.22 17.71
N ALA A 750 23.92 15.97 17.64
CA ALA A 750 22.86 15.58 16.71
C ALA A 750 21.56 16.36 16.99
N TRP A 751 21.17 16.47 18.27
CA TRP A 751 20.01 17.26 18.69
C TRP A 751 20.14 18.73 18.28
N ARG A 752 21.29 19.38 18.55
CA ARG A 752 21.53 20.77 18.10
C ARG A 752 21.43 20.95 16.58
N LEU A 753 21.80 19.94 15.80
CA LEU A 753 21.71 19.99 14.33
C LEU A 753 20.26 19.83 13.86
N ALA A 754 19.49 18.92 14.49
CA ALA A 754 18.07 18.77 14.23
C ALA A 754 17.30 20.06 14.56
N ASP A 755 17.52 20.62 15.75
CA ASP A 755 16.85 21.86 16.17
C ASP A 755 17.17 23.04 15.23
N LYS A 756 18.37 23.08 14.63
CA LYS A 756 18.74 24.09 13.62
C LYS A 756 18.05 23.85 12.28
N ALA A 757 17.94 22.60 11.85
CA ALA A 757 17.25 22.25 10.62
C ALA A 757 15.79 22.68 10.69
N ASP A 758 15.13 22.43 11.83
CA ASP A 758 13.75 22.84 12.09
C ASP A 758 13.60 24.37 12.08
N GLN A 759 14.59 25.12 12.58
CA GLN A 759 14.57 26.59 12.53
C GLN A 759 14.78 27.17 11.12
N THR A 760 15.49 26.47 10.24
CA THR A 760 15.70 26.90 8.85
C THR A 760 14.50 26.62 7.94
N VAL A 761 13.62 25.69 8.33
CA VAL A 761 12.31 25.48 7.72
C VAL A 761 11.34 26.42 8.44
N GLY A 762 11.41 27.72 8.13
CA GLY A 762 10.45 28.70 8.65
C GLY A 762 9.00 28.34 8.28
N PRO A 763 7.99 28.89 8.98
CA PRO A 763 6.59 28.57 8.70
C PRO A 763 6.27 28.91 7.24
N VAL A 764 5.80 27.90 6.49
CA VAL A 764 5.25 28.07 5.14
C VAL A 764 3.89 28.74 5.23
#